data_AF-A0A5N6L2H3-F1
#
_entry.id   AF-A0A5N6L2H3-F1
#
_cell.length_a   1.000
_cell.length_b   1.000
_cell.length_c   1.000
_cell.angle_alpha   90.00
_cell.angle_beta   90.00
_cell.angle_gamma   90.00
#
_symmetry.space_group_name_H-M   'P 1'
#
loop_
_entity.id
_entity.type
_entity.pdbx_description
1 polymer ?
#
loop_
_entity_poly.entity_id
_entity_poly.type
_entity_poly.pdbx_seq_one_letter_code
_entity_poly.pdbx_strand_id
1 'polypeptide(L)'
;MATPNDLATKLKSLHKPGAPIVFANVYDATTAAAVAALPSCRALATASFAIAQAAGLTDDDLDLATNLAGIRTVGRVARRHGLALTADLQDGYGEQLEDAIAQAIDAGAVGANIEDVDKGSQTLLAPGVAAERVERALRVAADKGVPDFVVNARCDALLKGGTLDEVIARGNLYLRAGATSVFVWGGGARPGISRDEVVKLSRAFEGRLNVSMMLPEGTGLGVDELAAIGVSRISVGPKLQGLAMQAYAREAEKFLKIAWATLFNWGGAQDIHAARIASASAHMASAGQRSPHDGAQSGITSMSSYEKSEYKNMQSPAARGSSGFAPEKDALLRIMDTRDSELEKLESTRPRTARRKPWLAVLLTSIIAVLLVVVIYRDSVILDTLQQLKDSLRSNAAVLDHRFSNGKLVKANHRSAVSTSDAAAAASSGYVLGVGKADITGPVVELNFMGYANGSQIGSGLRQRIYSRAFIVGDAANSADRFIYMVLDTQSGDTAVRNGILDGLKALGPAYAAYSQKNVAVTGTHSHSGPGAWLNYLLPQVTSLGFDKQSYQAIVDGALLSIKRAHESLAPGTLSFGSTRIEDANINRSLFAYLNNPASERVKYGDDTVDKTLTMLKFRRTSDAKDIGVLTWFPVHGTSMLGNNTIVTGDNKGVAAYLYEQSTKDPSFVAGFSQSNVGDTTPNVNGAYCEEGPALGQMCTLQNSTCDGKNEPCHGRGPLYGLNDAGTKSCFEIGRRQFQGASALAGNSKAFQPIAGPVRSLHTFKDLSNFTFTLPNGKAARTCSGALGYSFAAGTSDGPGAFDFTQGDEGAPNANPLWSVVSKLLHNPSKEQIACQQPKPILLDAGATKVPYDWAPNIVDIQLLRVGPLFIIVSPGEATTMSGRRWKAALAAKANSLSLLGTAHGDSQMTPLVVLGGPANSYTHYIATPEEYAIQRYEGASTLYGPHTLDAYISLTSSVLPYLAATPPNAPLAAGPTPQDNRNHSLSFITPVIFDAPGLLRSFGQVLTDVAPTVARGKVARATFVGANPRNNLRLEGTFAAVERKGADGTWSVVRDDRDWELVYRWTRTNSVAGTSEVSVTWEVPADAVDGQYRLRYYGDSKGIGGVKAFQGLSKVFSIA
;
A
#
# COMPACT_ATOMS: atom_id res chain seq x y z
N MET A 1 23.03 -47.52 -4.67
CA MET A 1 23.18 -46.17 -5.28
C MET A 1 24.67 -45.92 -5.45
N ALA A 2 25.08 -45.04 -6.39
CA ALA A 2 26.47 -44.62 -6.47
C ALA A 2 26.89 -43.90 -5.18
N THR A 3 28.08 -44.19 -4.68
CA THR A 3 28.70 -43.49 -3.55
C THR A 3 29.14 -42.08 -3.97
N PRO A 4 29.42 -41.17 -3.01
CA PRO A 4 30.07 -39.90 -3.31
C PRO A 4 31.37 -40.07 -4.11
N ASN A 5 32.22 -41.08 -3.80
CA ASN A 5 33.45 -41.28 -4.55
C ASN A 5 33.24 -41.88 -5.95
N ASP A 6 32.19 -42.68 -6.19
CA ASP A 6 31.83 -43.10 -7.54
C ASP A 6 31.46 -41.89 -8.42
N LEU A 7 30.74 -40.92 -7.84
CA LEU A 7 30.38 -39.67 -8.51
C LEU A 7 31.60 -38.74 -8.71
N ALA A 8 32.52 -38.70 -7.75
CA ALA A 8 33.80 -37.99 -7.88
C ALA A 8 34.66 -38.60 -8.99
N THR A 9 34.87 -39.92 -8.97
CA THR A 9 35.59 -40.68 -10.00
C THR A 9 34.98 -40.45 -11.38
N LYS A 10 33.65 -40.51 -11.49
CA LYS A 10 32.89 -40.17 -12.71
C LYS A 10 33.19 -38.73 -13.15
N LEU A 11 33.11 -37.74 -12.27
CA LEU A 11 33.39 -36.33 -12.56
C LEU A 11 34.84 -36.11 -13.04
N LYS A 12 35.81 -36.72 -12.34
CA LYS A 12 37.25 -36.70 -12.65
C LYS A 12 37.50 -37.27 -14.04
N SER A 13 36.88 -38.41 -14.37
CA SER A 13 36.98 -39.06 -15.69
C SER A 13 36.40 -38.26 -16.87
N LEU A 14 35.61 -37.20 -16.61
CA LEU A 14 35.08 -36.30 -17.64
C LEU A 14 36.06 -35.16 -18.01
N HIS A 15 37.09 -34.90 -17.21
CA HIS A 15 38.07 -33.83 -17.46
C HIS A 15 39.16 -34.34 -18.42
N LYS A 16 38.80 -34.56 -19.70
CA LYS A 16 39.70 -35.14 -20.71
C LYS A 16 40.29 -34.07 -21.63
N PRO A 17 41.62 -33.88 -21.67
CA PRO A 17 42.27 -33.09 -22.71
C PRO A 17 41.79 -33.46 -24.11
N GLY A 18 41.33 -32.47 -24.87
CA GLY A 18 40.80 -32.65 -26.22
C GLY A 18 39.38 -33.21 -26.33
N ALA A 19 38.72 -33.50 -25.20
CA ALA A 19 37.31 -33.89 -25.14
C ALA A 19 36.65 -33.25 -23.90
N PRO A 20 36.52 -31.90 -23.87
CA PRO A 20 36.22 -31.16 -22.66
C PRO A 20 34.81 -31.39 -22.12
N ILE A 21 34.70 -31.47 -20.79
CA ILE A 21 33.40 -31.40 -20.12
C ILE A 21 32.86 -29.97 -20.13
N VAL A 22 31.69 -29.77 -20.75
CA VAL A 22 30.99 -28.48 -20.79
C VAL A 22 30.00 -28.39 -19.62
N PHE A 23 30.17 -27.38 -18.77
CA PHE A 23 29.24 -27.05 -17.69
C PHE A 23 28.35 -25.87 -18.07
N ALA A 24 27.03 -26.06 -17.90
CA ALA A 24 26.02 -25.03 -18.13
C ALA A 24 25.90 -23.99 -16.99
N ASN A 25 26.46 -24.29 -15.81
CA ASN A 25 26.39 -23.51 -14.56
C ASN A 25 24.95 -23.17 -14.09
N VAL A 26 24.50 -23.83 -13.02
CA VAL A 26 23.15 -23.68 -12.43
C VAL A 26 23.22 -23.08 -11.03
N TYR A 27 22.12 -22.53 -10.53
CA TYR A 27 22.13 -21.78 -9.26
C TYR A 27 20.96 -22.09 -8.31
N ASP A 28 19.93 -22.76 -8.80
CA ASP A 28 18.78 -23.16 -8.00
C ASP A 28 18.24 -24.53 -8.43
N ALA A 29 17.20 -25.03 -7.74
CA ALA A 29 16.56 -26.30 -8.08
C ALA A 29 15.90 -26.28 -9.47
N THR A 30 15.40 -25.14 -9.95
CA THR A 30 14.70 -25.01 -11.24
C THR A 30 15.68 -25.12 -12.40
N THR A 31 16.77 -24.35 -12.38
CA THR A 31 17.83 -24.41 -13.38
C THR A 31 18.58 -25.74 -13.34
N ALA A 32 18.84 -26.28 -12.14
CA ALA A 32 19.39 -27.63 -12.00
C ALA A 32 18.49 -28.69 -12.64
N ALA A 33 17.17 -28.61 -12.46
CA ALA A 33 16.23 -29.59 -13.04
C ALA A 33 16.12 -29.45 -14.57
N ALA A 34 16.08 -28.22 -15.09
CA ALA A 34 16.05 -27.95 -16.52
C ALA A 34 17.29 -28.49 -17.23
N VAL A 35 18.48 -28.27 -16.67
CA VAL A 35 19.75 -28.78 -17.23
C VAL A 35 19.89 -30.29 -17.04
N ALA A 36 19.57 -30.84 -15.87
CA ALA A 36 19.70 -32.27 -15.59
C ALA A 36 18.71 -33.16 -16.35
N ALA A 37 17.68 -32.58 -16.98
CA ALA A 37 16.78 -33.28 -17.89
C ALA A 37 17.34 -33.44 -19.33
N LEU A 38 18.41 -32.71 -19.69
CA LEU A 38 19.00 -32.77 -21.02
C LEU A 38 19.86 -34.04 -21.19
N PRO A 39 19.67 -34.84 -22.26
CA PRO A 39 20.49 -36.04 -22.52
C PRO A 39 21.99 -35.76 -22.68
N SER A 40 22.37 -34.52 -23.01
CA SER A 40 23.75 -34.05 -23.09
C SER A 40 24.37 -33.69 -21.73
N CYS A 41 23.59 -33.57 -20.66
CA CYS A 41 24.11 -33.24 -19.33
C CYS A 41 24.85 -34.45 -18.72
N ARG A 42 26.16 -34.29 -18.49
CA ARG A 42 27.03 -35.33 -17.91
C ARG A 42 27.32 -35.12 -16.42
N ALA A 43 27.29 -33.86 -15.98
CA ALA A 43 27.46 -33.40 -14.61
C ALA A 43 26.90 -31.96 -14.48
N LEU A 44 26.67 -31.51 -13.25
CA LEU A 44 26.30 -30.12 -12.93
C LEU A 44 27.47 -29.37 -12.31
N ALA A 45 27.46 -28.04 -12.46
CA ALA A 45 28.31 -27.11 -11.72
C ALA A 45 27.43 -25.97 -11.16
N THR A 46 27.77 -25.41 -10.00
CA THR A 46 27.21 -24.11 -9.62
C THR A 46 27.98 -22.94 -10.23
N ALA A 47 27.51 -21.71 -10.04
CA ALA A 47 28.30 -20.49 -10.19
C ALA A 47 27.97 -19.55 -9.03
N SER A 48 28.98 -19.03 -8.33
CA SER A 48 28.79 -18.22 -7.10
C SER A 48 27.96 -16.97 -7.38
N PHE A 49 28.36 -16.20 -8.40
CA PHE A 49 27.63 -15.00 -8.89
C PHE A 49 26.15 -15.26 -9.12
N ALA A 50 25.82 -16.44 -9.64
CA ALA A 50 24.45 -16.78 -9.99
C ALA A 50 23.62 -17.21 -8.79
N ILE A 51 24.23 -17.89 -7.81
CA ILE A 51 23.61 -18.15 -6.50
C ILE A 51 23.40 -16.82 -5.75
N ALA A 52 24.38 -15.93 -5.77
CA ALA A 52 24.28 -14.60 -5.16
C ALA A 52 23.11 -13.79 -5.74
N GLN A 53 23.04 -13.62 -7.06
CA GLN A 53 21.93 -12.91 -7.70
C GLN A 53 20.56 -13.57 -7.43
N ALA A 54 20.50 -14.90 -7.34
CA ALA A 54 19.26 -15.61 -6.97
C ALA A 54 18.86 -15.45 -5.50
N ALA A 55 19.82 -15.13 -4.61
CA ALA A 55 19.59 -14.75 -3.22
C ALA A 55 19.37 -13.24 -3.01
N GLY A 56 19.59 -12.40 -4.04
CA GLY A 56 19.52 -10.94 -3.95
C GLY A 56 20.80 -10.25 -3.49
N LEU A 57 21.94 -10.96 -3.54
CA LEU A 57 23.27 -10.49 -3.13
C LEU A 57 24.18 -10.21 -4.34
N THR A 58 25.29 -9.50 -4.13
CA THR A 58 26.42 -9.55 -5.07
C THR A 58 27.31 -10.78 -4.81
N ASP A 59 28.18 -11.14 -5.76
CA ASP A 59 29.12 -12.26 -5.59
C ASP A 59 30.08 -11.98 -4.41
N ASP A 60 30.56 -10.75 -4.28
CA ASP A 60 31.39 -10.31 -3.15
C ASP A 60 30.63 -10.37 -1.80
N ASP A 61 29.31 -10.12 -1.78
CA ASP A 61 28.48 -10.26 -0.57
C ASP A 61 28.11 -11.72 -0.22
N LEU A 62 28.34 -12.70 -1.12
CA LEU A 62 27.89 -14.08 -0.92
C LEU A 62 28.64 -14.76 0.24
N ASP A 63 27.93 -15.01 1.35
CA ASP A 63 28.45 -15.77 2.49
C ASP A 63 28.41 -17.29 2.27
N LEU A 64 29.14 -18.03 3.11
CA LEU A 64 29.25 -19.49 3.05
C LEU A 64 27.92 -20.20 3.28
N ALA A 65 27.09 -19.75 4.23
CA ALA A 65 25.82 -20.38 4.56
C ALA A 65 24.80 -20.23 3.41
N THR A 66 24.76 -19.05 2.78
CA THR A 66 23.92 -18.76 1.61
C THR A 66 24.39 -19.55 0.38
N ASN A 67 25.70 -19.64 0.11
CA ASN A 67 26.21 -20.49 -0.97
C ASN A 67 25.90 -21.97 -0.73
N LEU A 68 26.16 -22.49 0.48
CA LEU A 68 25.80 -23.86 0.87
C LEU A 68 24.29 -24.12 0.78
N ALA A 69 23.43 -23.13 1.05
CA ALA A 69 22.00 -23.26 0.83
C ALA A 69 21.67 -23.45 -0.67
N GLY A 70 22.27 -22.64 -1.55
CA GLY A 70 22.18 -22.78 -3.01
C GLY A 70 22.66 -24.16 -3.49
N ILE A 71 23.89 -24.56 -3.14
CA ILE A 71 24.50 -25.86 -3.44
C ILE A 71 23.60 -27.01 -2.94
N ARG A 72 22.99 -26.90 -1.75
CA ARG A 72 22.07 -27.90 -1.17
C ARG A 72 20.70 -27.95 -1.90
N THR A 73 20.33 -26.94 -2.68
CA THR A 73 19.19 -27.07 -3.64
C THR A 73 19.61 -27.86 -4.88
N VAL A 74 20.74 -27.51 -5.49
CA VAL A 74 21.26 -28.15 -6.71
C VAL A 74 21.64 -29.61 -6.46
N GLY A 75 22.31 -29.92 -5.35
CA GLY A 75 22.73 -31.26 -4.94
C GLY A 75 21.57 -32.22 -4.63
N ARG A 76 20.36 -31.71 -4.35
CA ARG A 76 19.14 -32.55 -4.28
C ARG A 76 18.66 -32.97 -5.68
N VAL A 77 18.85 -32.13 -6.69
CA VAL A 77 18.52 -32.46 -8.09
C VAL A 77 19.60 -33.35 -8.71
N ALA A 78 20.89 -33.04 -8.50
CA ALA A 78 22.02 -33.84 -8.97
C ALA A 78 21.89 -35.32 -8.54
N ARG A 79 21.62 -35.55 -7.25
CA ARG A 79 21.37 -36.89 -6.68
C ARG A 79 20.16 -37.58 -7.31
N ARG A 80 19.06 -36.87 -7.57
CA ARG A 80 17.86 -37.43 -8.23
C ARG A 80 18.14 -37.91 -9.65
N HIS A 81 19.06 -37.25 -10.37
CA HIS A 81 19.40 -37.57 -11.76
C HIS A 81 20.66 -38.45 -11.91
N GLY A 82 21.30 -38.88 -10.81
CA GLY A 82 22.54 -39.67 -10.86
C GLY A 82 23.75 -38.91 -11.44
N LEU A 83 23.72 -37.58 -11.33
CA LEU A 83 24.75 -36.67 -11.82
C LEU A 83 25.69 -36.26 -10.69
N ALA A 84 26.97 -36.09 -11.05
CA ALA A 84 27.94 -35.45 -10.18
C ALA A 84 27.72 -33.93 -10.16
N LEU A 85 28.10 -33.28 -9.06
CA LEU A 85 28.04 -31.82 -8.88
C LEU A 85 29.42 -31.29 -8.48
N THR A 86 29.91 -30.25 -9.16
CA THR A 86 31.00 -29.40 -8.66
C THR A 86 30.43 -28.10 -8.11
N ALA A 87 30.83 -27.72 -6.89
CA ALA A 87 30.46 -26.44 -6.30
C ALA A 87 31.40 -25.33 -6.79
N ASP A 88 30.95 -24.09 -6.70
CA ASP A 88 31.74 -22.87 -6.87
C ASP A 88 31.86 -22.23 -5.48
N LEU A 89 33.06 -22.27 -4.88
CA LEU A 89 33.28 -21.90 -3.47
C LEU A 89 34.12 -20.62 -3.31
N GLN A 90 34.25 -19.82 -4.38
CA GLN A 90 35.07 -18.59 -4.40
C GLN A 90 36.50 -18.90 -3.92
N ASP A 91 37.09 -18.04 -3.09
CA ASP A 91 38.42 -18.23 -2.47
C ASP A 91 38.51 -19.45 -1.53
N GLY A 92 37.39 -20.13 -1.25
CA GLY A 92 37.27 -21.13 -0.20
C GLY A 92 36.95 -20.52 1.17
N TYR A 93 36.40 -19.31 1.22
CA TYR A 93 35.93 -18.63 2.43
C TYR A 93 37.04 -18.36 3.47
N GLY A 94 38.20 -17.90 3.02
CA GLY A 94 39.33 -17.56 3.88
C GLY A 94 39.77 -18.72 4.77
N GLU A 95 39.66 -18.55 6.09
CA GLU A 95 40.03 -19.57 7.08
C GLU A 95 39.03 -20.75 7.16
N GLN A 96 37.79 -20.60 6.66
CA GLN A 96 36.74 -21.63 6.73
C GLN A 96 36.85 -22.71 5.63
N LEU A 97 38.02 -22.88 5.02
CA LEU A 97 38.23 -23.76 3.85
C LEU A 97 37.84 -25.20 4.13
N GLU A 98 38.30 -25.76 5.26
CA GLU A 98 37.97 -27.10 5.72
C GLU A 98 36.45 -27.30 5.85
N ASP A 99 35.77 -26.38 6.56
CA ASP A 99 34.32 -26.45 6.78
C ASP A 99 33.52 -26.24 5.49
N ALA A 100 33.98 -25.36 4.59
CA ALA A 100 33.35 -25.12 3.30
C ALA A 100 33.38 -26.37 2.41
N ILE A 101 34.52 -27.06 2.33
CA ILE A 101 34.66 -28.32 1.59
C ILE A 101 33.83 -29.43 2.26
N ALA A 102 33.94 -29.58 3.58
CA ALA A 102 33.19 -30.58 4.34
C ALA A 102 31.67 -30.45 4.15
N GLN A 103 31.13 -29.24 4.27
CA GLN A 103 29.70 -28.99 4.12
C GLN A 103 29.22 -28.99 2.66
N ALA A 104 30.08 -28.64 1.70
CA ALA A 104 29.76 -28.79 0.27
C ALA A 104 29.59 -30.28 -0.10
N ILE A 105 30.43 -31.16 0.45
CA ILE A 105 30.30 -32.62 0.30
C ILE A 105 28.99 -33.11 0.92
N ASP A 106 28.65 -32.68 2.14
CA ASP A 106 27.38 -33.04 2.79
C ASP A 106 26.15 -32.52 2.01
N ALA A 107 26.26 -31.36 1.35
CA ALA A 107 25.26 -30.81 0.45
C ALA A 107 25.11 -31.63 -0.87
N GLY A 108 26.11 -32.43 -1.23
CA GLY A 108 26.12 -33.34 -2.38
C GLY A 108 27.10 -32.96 -3.50
N ALA A 109 28.07 -32.09 -3.25
CA ALA A 109 29.16 -31.81 -4.19
C ALA A 109 30.27 -32.87 -4.11
N VAL A 110 30.92 -33.12 -5.23
CA VAL A 110 32.05 -34.07 -5.39
C VAL A 110 33.22 -33.43 -6.17
N GLY A 111 33.22 -32.10 -6.22
CA GLY A 111 34.27 -31.23 -6.71
C GLY A 111 34.00 -29.79 -6.29
N ALA A 112 35.01 -28.93 -6.38
CA ALA A 112 34.92 -27.50 -6.08
C ALA A 112 35.78 -26.66 -7.04
N ASN A 113 35.34 -25.45 -7.35
CA ASN A 113 36.26 -24.36 -7.71
C ASN A 113 36.80 -23.74 -6.43
N ILE A 114 38.08 -23.37 -6.42
CA ILE A 114 38.74 -22.62 -5.35
C ILE A 114 39.66 -21.56 -5.99
N GLU A 115 39.55 -20.30 -5.58
CA GLU A 115 40.26 -19.16 -6.17
C GLU A 115 41.53 -18.79 -5.41
N ASP A 116 42.53 -18.22 -6.11
CA ASP A 116 43.80 -17.78 -5.52
C ASP A 116 43.84 -16.30 -5.13
N VAL A 117 42.68 -15.65 -4.98
CA VAL A 117 42.51 -14.29 -4.45
C VAL A 117 41.84 -14.37 -3.08
N ASP A 118 42.42 -13.74 -2.07
CA ASP A 118 41.80 -13.58 -0.76
C ASP A 118 40.60 -12.62 -0.85
N LYS A 119 39.42 -13.09 -0.45
CA LYS A 119 38.16 -12.34 -0.63
C LYS A 119 38.11 -11.03 0.16
N GLY A 120 38.68 -11.01 1.38
CA GLY A 120 38.60 -9.86 2.29
C GLY A 120 39.53 -8.70 1.92
N SER A 121 40.76 -9.01 1.53
CA SER A 121 41.75 -8.02 1.06
C SER A 121 41.69 -7.72 -0.43
N GLN A 122 41.02 -8.59 -1.21
CA GLN A 122 41.03 -8.58 -2.68
C GLN A 122 42.43 -8.70 -3.29
N THR A 123 43.41 -9.25 -2.54
CA THR A 123 44.78 -9.47 -3.00
C THR A 123 45.03 -10.91 -3.46
N LEU A 124 46.00 -11.09 -4.36
CA LEU A 124 46.38 -12.39 -4.89
C LEU A 124 47.25 -13.14 -3.85
N LEU A 125 46.84 -14.34 -3.44
CA LEU A 125 47.56 -15.18 -2.49
C LEU A 125 48.97 -15.53 -3.00
N ALA A 126 49.88 -15.80 -2.08
CA ALA A 126 51.20 -16.34 -2.42
C ALA A 126 51.04 -17.72 -3.12
N PRO A 127 51.77 -18.02 -4.20
CA PRO A 127 51.56 -19.25 -4.99
C PRO A 127 51.62 -20.56 -4.17
N GLY A 128 52.50 -20.61 -3.14
CA GLY A 128 52.59 -21.75 -2.23
C GLY A 128 51.36 -21.92 -1.33
N VAL A 129 50.79 -20.81 -0.83
CA VAL A 129 49.57 -20.83 0.01
C VAL A 129 48.36 -21.25 -0.81
N ALA A 130 48.22 -20.76 -2.04
CA ALA A 130 47.15 -21.20 -2.93
C ALA A 130 47.28 -22.69 -3.31
N ALA A 131 48.50 -23.22 -3.46
CA ALA A 131 48.74 -24.65 -3.64
C ALA A 131 48.39 -25.46 -2.37
N GLU A 132 48.80 -25.01 -1.17
CA GLU A 132 48.46 -25.64 0.11
C GLU A 132 46.94 -25.73 0.32
N ARG A 133 46.17 -24.70 -0.07
CA ARG A 133 44.69 -24.72 -0.02
C ARG A 133 44.10 -25.84 -0.89
N VAL A 134 44.69 -26.15 -2.04
CA VAL A 134 44.28 -27.31 -2.86
C VAL A 134 44.56 -28.64 -2.12
N GLU A 135 45.75 -28.79 -1.52
CA GLU A 135 46.10 -29.99 -0.75
C GLU A 135 45.24 -30.18 0.51
N ARG A 136 44.82 -29.07 1.15
CA ARG A 136 43.90 -29.07 2.29
C ARG A 136 42.49 -29.51 1.88
N ALA A 137 41.95 -28.93 0.81
CA ALA A 137 40.66 -29.31 0.25
C ALA A 137 40.61 -30.80 -0.15
N LEU A 138 41.67 -31.32 -0.77
CA LEU A 138 41.77 -32.73 -1.14
C LEU A 138 41.87 -33.67 0.08
N ARG A 139 42.59 -33.28 1.13
CA ARG A 139 42.65 -34.05 2.39
C ARG A 139 41.28 -34.14 3.06
N VAL A 140 40.61 -33.01 3.28
CA VAL A 140 39.25 -32.98 3.87
C VAL A 140 38.27 -33.81 3.06
N ALA A 141 38.37 -33.78 1.72
CA ALA A 141 37.52 -34.59 0.86
C ALA A 141 37.82 -36.09 1.00
N ALA A 142 39.10 -36.49 1.10
CA ALA A 142 39.47 -37.88 1.38
C ALA A 142 38.97 -38.36 2.76
N ASP A 143 39.11 -37.53 3.80
CA ASP A 143 38.62 -37.81 5.16
C ASP A 143 37.08 -37.92 5.21
N LYS A 144 36.38 -37.15 4.36
CA LYS A 144 34.92 -37.27 4.10
C LYS A 144 34.53 -38.48 3.23
N GLY A 145 35.48 -39.35 2.84
CA GLY A 145 35.22 -40.54 2.01
C GLY A 145 35.10 -40.25 0.51
N VAL A 146 35.72 -39.17 0.03
CA VAL A 146 35.72 -38.71 -1.38
C VAL A 146 37.16 -38.44 -1.89
N PRO A 147 38.09 -39.42 -1.84
CA PRO A 147 39.49 -39.22 -2.28
C PRO A 147 39.66 -38.82 -3.76
N ASP A 148 38.65 -39.01 -4.62
CA ASP A 148 38.66 -38.58 -6.02
C ASP A 148 38.04 -37.19 -6.26
N PHE A 149 37.85 -36.39 -5.21
CA PHE A 149 37.23 -35.07 -5.29
C PHE A 149 37.93 -34.13 -6.29
N VAL A 150 37.12 -33.47 -7.12
CA VAL A 150 37.60 -32.69 -8.27
C VAL A 150 37.81 -31.24 -7.91
N VAL A 151 39.04 -30.84 -7.57
CA VAL A 151 39.40 -29.42 -7.43
C VAL A 151 39.70 -28.80 -8.79
N ASN A 152 39.03 -27.71 -9.12
CA ASN A 152 39.34 -26.83 -10.24
C ASN A 152 39.91 -25.52 -9.67
N ALA A 153 41.24 -25.42 -9.58
CA ALA A 153 41.91 -24.27 -9.00
C ALA A 153 41.83 -23.07 -9.97
N ARG A 154 41.24 -21.97 -9.55
CA ARG A 154 41.09 -20.73 -10.33
C ARG A 154 42.25 -19.79 -10.03
N CYS A 155 42.86 -19.27 -11.09
CA CYS A 155 44.01 -18.37 -11.05
C CYS A 155 43.64 -17.01 -11.67
N ASP A 156 43.69 -15.98 -10.83
CA ASP A 156 43.24 -14.62 -11.14
C ASP A 156 44.40 -13.64 -11.29
N ALA A 157 45.62 -14.13 -11.46
CA ALA A 157 46.81 -13.29 -11.69
C ALA A 157 46.60 -12.29 -12.84
N LEU A 158 45.94 -12.68 -13.95
CA LEU A 158 45.64 -11.75 -15.06
C LEU A 158 44.57 -10.71 -14.71
N LEU A 159 43.58 -11.04 -13.88
CA LEU A 159 42.61 -10.07 -13.33
C LEU A 159 43.33 -9.04 -12.44
N LYS A 160 44.33 -9.49 -11.67
CA LYS A 160 45.11 -8.66 -10.74
C LYS A 160 46.37 -8.02 -11.38
N GLY A 161 46.52 -8.08 -12.71
CA GLY A 161 47.56 -7.38 -13.49
C GLY A 161 48.90 -8.11 -13.65
N GLY A 162 49.01 -9.36 -13.22
CA GLY A 162 50.17 -10.23 -13.40
C GLY A 162 50.34 -10.76 -14.84
N THR A 163 51.40 -11.56 -15.05
CA THR A 163 51.78 -12.04 -16.40
C THR A 163 51.27 -13.45 -16.70
N LEU A 164 51.26 -13.82 -17.98
CA LEU A 164 50.94 -15.20 -18.40
C LEU A 164 51.93 -16.23 -17.82
N ASP A 165 53.19 -15.86 -17.64
CA ASP A 165 54.22 -16.74 -17.07
C ASP A 165 53.98 -16.96 -15.56
N GLU A 166 53.46 -15.94 -14.84
CA GLU A 166 53.01 -16.12 -13.46
C GLU A 166 51.83 -17.11 -13.38
N VAL A 167 50.84 -16.99 -14.28
CA VAL A 167 49.73 -17.97 -14.39
C VAL A 167 50.26 -19.37 -14.65
N ILE A 168 51.23 -19.52 -15.55
CA ILE A 168 51.84 -20.81 -15.88
C ILE A 168 52.57 -21.41 -14.66
N ALA A 169 53.31 -20.58 -13.90
CA ALA A 169 53.97 -21.01 -12.67
C ALA A 169 52.97 -21.43 -11.58
N ARG A 170 51.94 -20.61 -11.33
CA ARG A 170 50.84 -20.86 -10.38
C ARG A 170 50.05 -22.12 -10.73
N GLY A 171 49.54 -22.21 -11.95
CA GLY A 171 48.76 -23.36 -12.41
C GLY A 171 49.55 -24.67 -12.33
N ASN A 172 50.86 -24.66 -12.63
CA ASN A 172 51.71 -25.83 -12.45
C ASN A 172 51.97 -26.20 -10.98
N LEU A 173 51.95 -25.24 -10.05
CA LEU A 173 51.92 -25.55 -8.61
C LEU A 173 50.59 -26.19 -8.22
N TYR A 174 49.46 -25.66 -8.70
CA TYR A 174 48.12 -26.16 -8.36
C TYR A 174 47.89 -27.58 -8.91
N LEU A 175 48.40 -27.88 -10.11
CA LEU A 175 48.37 -29.24 -10.69
C LEU A 175 49.26 -30.23 -9.92
N ARG A 176 50.42 -29.79 -9.40
CA ARG A 176 51.27 -30.62 -8.51
C ARG A 176 50.62 -30.86 -7.15
N ALA A 177 49.93 -29.88 -6.60
CA ALA A 177 49.08 -29.99 -5.40
C ALA A 177 47.84 -30.88 -5.59
N GLY A 178 47.61 -31.43 -6.80
CA GLY A 178 46.54 -32.39 -7.07
C GLY A 178 45.26 -31.78 -7.68
N ALA A 179 45.23 -30.48 -8.02
CA ALA A 179 44.10 -29.92 -8.75
C ALA A 179 43.83 -30.72 -10.04
N THR A 180 42.56 -31.00 -10.34
CA THR A 180 42.16 -31.75 -11.54
C THR A 180 42.38 -30.89 -12.79
N SER A 181 42.01 -29.61 -12.72
CA SER A 181 42.21 -28.60 -13.76
C SER A 181 42.52 -27.21 -13.19
N VAL A 182 43.13 -26.34 -14.00
CA VAL A 182 43.35 -24.92 -13.71
C VAL A 182 42.37 -24.06 -14.50
N PHE A 183 41.68 -23.12 -13.86
CA PHE A 183 40.81 -22.14 -14.51
C PHE A 183 41.47 -20.77 -14.52
N VAL A 184 41.76 -20.21 -15.69
CA VAL A 184 42.42 -18.89 -15.76
C VAL A 184 41.36 -17.81 -16.01
N TRP A 185 41.28 -16.83 -15.10
CA TRP A 185 40.39 -15.69 -15.24
C TRP A 185 41.18 -14.41 -15.50
N GLY A 186 40.75 -13.68 -16.54
CA GLY A 186 41.31 -12.39 -16.95
C GLY A 186 40.21 -11.37 -17.20
N GLY A 187 39.21 -11.32 -16.32
CA GLY A 187 38.13 -10.33 -16.41
C GLY A 187 38.58 -8.92 -16.02
N GLY A 188 37.61 -8.01 -15.85
CA GLY A 188 37.89 -6.62 -15.48
C GLY A 188 38.42 -5.80 -16.66
N ALA A 189 39.66 -5.31 -16.55
CA ALA A 189 40.24 -4.35 -17.50
C ALA A 189 40.61 -4.90 -18.89
N ARG A 190 40.44 -6.22 -19.13
CA ARG A 190 40.63 -6.87 -20.44
C ARG A 190 39.52 -7.89 -20.71
N PRO A 191 39.18 -8.20 -21.98
CA PRO A 191 38.04 -9.05 -22.33
C PRO A 191 38.31 -10.57 -22.16
N GLY A 192 39.00 -10.98 -21.10
CA GLY A 192 39.43 -12.36 -20.89
C GLY A 192 40.75 -12.73 -21.60
N ILE A 193 40.93 -14.02 -21.85
CA ILE A 193 42.13 -14.62 -22.47
C ILE A 193 41.92 -14.89 -23.97
N SER A 194 42.95 -14.60 -24.77
CA SER A 194 42.98 -14.75 -26.22
C SER A 194 43.21 -16.20 -26.67
N ARG A 195 42.99 -16.49 -27.96
CA ARG A 195 43.28 -17.81 -28.58
C ARG A 195 44.71 -18.28 -28.29
N ASP A 196 45.69 -17.39 -28.44
CA ASP A 196 47.10 -17.73 -28.26
C ASP A 196 47.47 -17.95 -26.80
N GLU A 197 46.84 -17.23 -25.86
CA GLU A 197 46.97 -17.50 -24.43
C GLU A 197 46.33 -18.85 -24.08
N VAL A 198 45.15 -19.18 -24.61
CA VAL A 198 44.52 -20.50 -24.42
C VAL A 198 45.39 -21.63 -25.00
N VAL A 199 46.02 -21.45 -26.17
CA VAL A 199 46.96 -22.43 -26.74
C VAL A 199 48.21 -22.59 -25.87
N LYS A 200 48.79 -21.50 -25.37
CA LYS A 200 49.96 -21.53 -24.47
C LYS A 200 49.62 -22.22 -23.14
N LEU A 201 48.51 -21.84 -22.50
CA LEU A 201 48.04 -22.40 -21.24
C LEU A 201 47.64 -23.87 -21.37
N SER A 202 46.96 -24.25 -22.47
CA SER A 202 46.64 -25.65 -22.76
C SER A 202 47.90 -26.50 -22.86
N ARG A 203 48.93 -26.05 -23.60
CA ARG A 203 50.23 -26.75 -23.65
C ARG A 203 50.93 -26.79 -22.29
N ALA A 204 50.96 -25.67 -21.57
CA ALA A 204 51.66 -25.54 -20.29
C ALA A 204 50.99 -26.28 -19.13
N PHE A 205 49.73 -26.72 -19.29
CA PHE A 205 48.96 -27.51 -18.32
C PHE A 205 48.57 -28.90 -18.86
N GLU A 206 49.18 -29.39 -19.94
CA GLU A 206 48.87 -30.71 -20.53
C GLU A 206 47.38 -30.91 -20.87
N GLY A 207 46.73 -29.83 -21.34
CA GLY A 207 45.29 -29.76 -21.63
C GLY A 207 44.38 -29.65 -20.41
N ARG A 208 44.93 -29.69 -19.19
CA ARG A 208 44.22 -29.60 -17.89
C ARG A 208 43.74 -28.18 -17.57
N LEU A 209 43.39 -27.41 -18.61
CA LEU A 209 42.83 -26.07 -18.57
C LEU A 209 41.28 -26.12 -18.56
N ASN A 210 40.70 -25.21 -17.79
CA ASN A 210 39.30 -24.81 -17.82
C ASN A 210 39.20 -23.37 -18.37
N VAL A 211 38.22 -23.10 -19.22
CA VAL A 211 37.97 -21.78 -19.82
C VAL A 211 36.52 -21.33 -19.66
N SER A 212 36.28 -20.01 -19.62
CA SER A 212 34.92 -19.44 -19.68
C SER A 212 34.52 -19.13 -21.12
N MET A 213 33.64 -19.94 -21.71
CA MET A 213 33.19 -19.74 -23.10
C MET A 213 32.23 -18.56 -23.19
N MET A 214 32.36 -17.75 -24.25
CA MET A 214 31.41 -16.68 -24.59
C MET A 214 30.29 -17.24 -25.47
N LEU A 215 29.04 -16.87 -25.15
CA LEU A 215 27.86 -17.20 -25.95
C LEU A 215 27.61 -16.08 -26.99
N PRO A 216 26.82 -16.32 -28.05
CA PRO A 216 27.23 -15.89 -29.39
C PRO A 216 26.88 -14.44 -29.76
N GLU A 217 27.82 -13.52 -29.49
CA GLU A 217 27.96 -12.23 -30.19
C GLU A 217 29.33 -12.12 -30.90
N GLY A 218 29.83 -13.25 -31.42
CA GLY A 218 30.83 -13.30 -32.52
C GLY A 218 32.25 -12.79 -32.22
N THR A 219 33.08 -13.59 -31.55
CA THR A 219 34.57 -13.49 -31.60
C THR A 219 35.28 -14.60 -30.79
N GLY A 220 34.62 -15.14 -29.76
CA GLY A 220 35.17 -16.18 -28.88
C GLY A 220 35.25 -17.57 -29.52
N LEU A 221 36.05 -18.46 -28.90
CA LEU A 221 36.28 -19.83 -29.36
C LEU A 221 35.07 -20.74 -29.12
N GLY A 222 34.75 -21.57 -30.11
CA GLY A 222 33.74 -22.63 -30.00
C GLY A 222 34.20 -23.87 -29.23
N VAL A 223 33.26 -24.73 -28.83
CA VAL A 223 33.56 -25.99 -28.11
C VAL A 223 34.55 -26.88 -28.89
N ASP A 224 34.32 -27.04 -30.20
CA ASP A 224 35.17 -27.88 -31.06
C ASP A 224 36.58 -27.30 -31.25
N GLU A 225 36.71 -25.96 -31.24
CA GLU A 225 38.02 -25.30 -31.30
C GLU A 225 38.79 -25.46 -29.98
N LEU A 226 38.10 -25.33 -28.85
CA LEU A 226 38.66 -25.55 -27.52
C LEU A 226 39.09 -27.02 -27.34
N ALA A 227 38.30 -27.96 -27.86
CA ALA A 227 38.67 -29.37 -27.96
C ALA A 227 39.92 -29.55 -28.86
N ALA A 228 39.97 -28.94 -30.05
CA ALA A 228 41.14 -29.01 -30.93
C ALA A 228 42.42 -28.39 -30.32
N ILE A 229 42.27 -27.41 -29.43
CA ILE A 229 43.39 -26.81 -28.65
C ILE A 229 43.81 -27.69 -27.45
N GLY A 230 43.04 -28.75 -27.13
CA GLY A 230 43.36 -29.72 -26.08
C GLY A 230 42.73 -29.43 -24.71
N VAL A 231 41.82 -28.47 -24.61
CA VAL A 231 41.15 -28.08 -23.35
C VAL A 231 40.35 -29.26 -22.76
N SER A 232 40.26 -29.35 -21.43
CA SER A 232 39.61 -30.46 -20.70
C SER A 232 38.32 -30.09 -19.97
N ARG A 233 38.06 -28.80 -19.74
CA ARG A 233 36.81 -28.30 -19.17
C ARG A 233 36.41 -26.96 -19.78
N ILE A 234 35.11 -26.76 -19.94
CA ILE A 234 34.52 -25.49 -20.36
C ILE A 234 33.44 -25.12 -19.35
N SER A 235 33.44 -23.88 -18.90
CA SER A 235 32.45 -23.30 -18.00
C SER A 235 31.78 -22.10 -18.69
N VAL A 236 30.57 -21.70 -18.27
CA VAL A 236 29.90 -20.48 -18.80
C VAL A 236 29.56 -19.45 -17.71
N GLY A 237 29.65 -19.82 -16.43
CA GLY A 237 29.36 -18.92 -15.31
C GLY A 237 27.91 -18.42 -15.33
N PRO A 238 27.63 -17.17 -14.94
CA PRO A 238 26.26 -16.63 -14.88
C PRO A 238 25.61 -16.36 -16.25
N LYS A 239 26.27 -16.68 -17.38
CA LYS A 239 25.77 -16.31 -18.72
C LYS A 239 24.40 -16.91 -19.05
N LEU A 240 24.09 -18.13 -18.61
CA LEU A 240 22.75 -18.70 -18.78
C LEU A 240 21.70 -18.05 -17.88
N GLN A 241 22.06 -17.57 -16.68
CA GLN A 241 21.16 -16.78 -15.85
C GLN A 241 20.82 -15.45 -16.53
N GLY A 242 21.81 -14.74 -17.06
CA GLY A 242 21.61 -13.50 -17.82
C GLY A 242 20.67 -13.70 -19.02
N LEU A 243 20.93 -14.73 -19.84
CA LEU A 243 20.05 -15.08 -20.97
C LEU A 243 18.64 -15.49 -20.53
N ALA A 244 18.52 -16.27 -19.45
CA ALA A 244 17.23 -16.70 -18.90
C ALA A 244 16.43 -15.51 -18.35
N MET A 245 17.05 -14.59 -17.61
CA MET A 245 16.38 -13.40 -17.07
C MET A 245 16.00 -12.42 -18.19
N GLN A 246 16.83 -12.22 -19.20
CA GLN A 246 16.46 -11.45 -20.39
C GLN A 246 15.30 -12.09 -21.16
N ALA A 247 15.31 -13.41 -21.36
CA ALA A 247 14.23 -14.12 -22.05
C ALA A 247 12.93 -14.05 -21.23
N TYR A 248 13.00 -14.31 -19.92
CA TYR A 248 11.89 -14.19 -19.00
C TYR A 248 11.30 -12.77 -19.00
N ALA A 249 12.15 -11.74 -18.96
CA ALA A 249 11.75 -10.35 -19.07
C ALA A 249 11.08 -10.06 -20.43
N ARG A 250 11.63 -10.51 -21.56
CA ARG A 250 11.01 -10.33 -22.90
C ARG A 250 9.67 -11.03 -23.06
N GLU A 251 9.54 -12.28 -22.60
CA GLU A 251 8.26 -13.00 -22.69
C GLU A 251 7.23 -12.43 -21.71
N ALA A 252 7.63 -12.06 -20.49
CA ALA A 252 6.78 -11.30 -19.57
C ALA A 252 6.35 -9.96 -20.18
N GLU A 253 7.27 -9.24 -20.82
CA GLU A 253 6.96 -8.00 -21.54
C GLU A 253 5.96 -8.23 -22.67
N LYS A 254 6.01 -9.35 -23.42
CA LYS A 254 4.95 -9.71 -24.37
C LYS A 254 3.61 -9.93 -23.68
N PHE A 255 3.55 -10.70 -22.59
CA PHE A 255 2.29 -10.89 -21.85
C PHE A 255 1.72 -9.58 -21.28
N LEU A 256 2.58 -8.61 -20.93
CA LEU A 256 2.19 -7.27 -20.47
C LEU A 256 1.83 -6.32 -21.63
N LYS A 257 2.47 -6.44 -22.81
CA LYS A 257 2.22 -5.62 -24.02
C LYS A 257 1.04 -6.11 -24.88
N ILE A 258 0.70 -7.40 -24.85
CA ILE A 258 -0.42 -7.97 -25.63
C ILE A 258 -1.78 -7.36 -25.23
N ALA A 259 -1.88 -6.81 -24.01
CA ALA A 259 -3.03 -6.02 -23.57
C ALA A 259 -3.17 -4.65 -24.28
N TRP A 260 -2.11 -4.10 -24.87
CA TRP A 260 -2.10 -2.75 -25.45
C TRP A 260 -2.42 -2.73 -26.96
N ALA A 261 -1.79 -3.61 -27.74
CA ALA A 261 -1.86 -3.55 -29.21
C ALA A 261 -3.26 -3.88 -29.78
N THR A 262 -4.03 -4.74 -29.10
CA THR A 262 -5.34 -5.22 -29.61
C THR A 262 -6.50 -4.28 -29.25
N LEU A 263 -6.26 -3.18 -28.51
CA LEU A 263 -7.29 -2.21 -28.14
C LEU A 263 -7.34 -0.97 -29.04
N PHE A 264 -6.36 -0.78 -29.94
CA PHE A 264 -6.27 0.37 -30.83
C PHE A 264 -6.09 -0.02 -32.30
N ASN A 265 -7.16 -0.49 -32.94
CA ASN A 265 -7.27 -0.48 -34.40
C ASN A 265 -8.70 -0.20 -34.88
N TRP A 266 -9.12 1.06 -34.80
CA TRP A 266 -10.29 1.61 -35.47
C TRP A 266 -9.98 3.06 -35.88
N GLY A 267 -9.62 3.28 -37.15
CA GLY A 267 -9.18 4.61 -37.62
C GLY A 267 -8.41 4.62 -38.94
N GLY A 268 -8.82 3.81 -39.93
CA GLY A 268 -8.08 3.61 -41.18
C GLY A 268 -8.96 3.57 -42.44
N ALA A 269 -9.98 4.43 -42.52
CA ALA A 269 -11.02 4.38 -43.57
C ALA A 269 -11.19 5.70 -44.36
N GLN A 270 -10.15 6.54 -44.42
CA GLN A 270 -10.11 7.74 -45.27
C GLN A 270 -8.72 7.97 -45.88
N ASP A 271 -8.27 7.09 -46.79
CA ASP A 271 -7.21 7.45 -47.76
C ASP A 271 -7.15 6.58 -49.04
N ILE A 272 -8.27 5.95 -49.43
CA ILE A 272 -8.35 5.07 -50.61
C ILE A 272 -8.57 5.89 -51.90
N HIS A 273 -7.64 6.80 -52.19
CA HIS A 273 -7.51 7.40 -53.52
C HIS A 273 -6.07 7.76 -53.97
N ALA A 274 -5.10 7.86 -53.06
CA ALA A 274 -3.71 8.15 -53.41
C ALA A 274 -2.86 6.90 -53.76
N ALA A 275 -3.30 5.70 -53.38
CA ALA A 275 -2.51 4.47 -53.44
C ALA A 275 -2.85 3.53 -54.62
N ARG A 276 -3.22 4.07 -55.79
CA ARG A 276 -3.49 3.24 -57.00
C ARG A 276 -2.87 3.73 -58.31
N ILE A 277 -2.02 4.78 -58.27
CA ILE A 277 -1.27 5.29 -59.43
C ILE A 277 0.20 5.57 -59.01
N ALA A 278 0.90 4.54 -58.51
CA ALA A 278 2.32 4.66 -58.11
C ALA A 278 3.12 3.33 -58.09
N SER A 279 2.68 2.29 -58.80
CA SER A 279 3.41 0.99 -58.87
C SER A 279 3.34 0.29 -60.25
N ALA A 280 3.01 1.05 -61.28
CA ALA A 280 3.22 0.67 -62.68
C ALA A 280 4.15 1.70 -63.34
N SER A 281 4.93 1.27 -64.34
CA SER A 281 5.84 2.12 -65.14
C SER A 281 7.12 2.62 -64.44
N ALA A 282 7.92 1.70 -63.89
CA ALA A 282 9.39 1.84 -63.94
C ALA A 282 9.90 1.08 -65.19
N HIS A 283 10.70 1.74 -66.03
CA HIS A 283 10.88 1.40 -67.46
C HIS A 283 11.31 -0.04 -67.82
N MET A 284 10.78 -0.51 -68.95
CA MET A 284 11.51 -1.43 -69.83
C MET A 284 12.66 -0.68 -70.51
N ALA A 285 13.90 -1.17 -70.41
CA ALA A 285 14.98 -0.80 -71.32
C ALA A 285 16.04 -1.92 -71.40
N SER A 286 16.40 -2.33 -72.62
CA SER A 286 17.49 -3.23 -73.01
C SER A 286 17.53 -4.69 -72.49
N ALA A 287 17.62 -5.61 -73.46
CA ALA A 287 18.21 -6.96 -73.51
C ALA A 287 18.66 -7.73 -72.23
N GLY A 288 18.53 -9.07 -72.16
CA GLY A 288 17.92 -9.99 -73.12
C GLY A 288 18.40 -11.45 -73.01
N GLN A 289 17.84 -12.33 -73.86
CA GLN A 289 18.19 -13.74 -74.13
C GLN A 289 17.89 -14.84 -73.09
N ARG A 290 17.05 -15.79 -73.55
CA ARG A 290 17.06 -17.26 -73.34
C ARG A 290 16.60 -17.89 -72.00
N SER A 291 15.66 -18.81 -72.17
CA SER A 291 15.27 -19.94 -71.30
C SER A 291 15.93 -21.24 -71.87
N PRO A 292 15.51 -22.50 -71.57
CA PRO A 292 14.50 -23.04 -70.63
C PRO A 292 15.00 -24.28 -69.82
N HIS A 293 14.07 -25.13 -69.36
CA HIS A 293 14.22 -26.49 -68.78
C HIS A 293 14.72 -26.58 -67.32
N ASP A 294 14.31 -27.54 -66.48
CA ASP A 294 13.16 -28.49 -66.43
C ASP A 294 13.02 -28.93 -64.93
N GLY A 295 12.01 -29.63 -64.42
CA GLY A 295 10.77 -30.19 -64.99
C GLY A 295 10.37 -31.48 -64.24
N ALA A 296 9.05 -31.70 -64.02
CA ALA A 296 8.43 -32.98 -63.57
C ALA A 296 8.79 -33.54 -62.16
N GLN A 297 8.05 -34.48 -61.54
CA GLN A 297 6.60 -34.81 -61.56
C GLN A 297 6.25 -35.83 -60.43
N SER A 298 5.00 -35.84 -59.94
CA SER A 298 4.30 -36.99 -59.27
C SER A 298 4.89 -37.53 -57.93
N GLY A 299 4.21 -38.34 -57.12
CA GLY A 299 2.81 -38.84 -57.12
C GLY A 299 2.48 -39.50 -55.75
N ILE A 300 1.26 -39.40 -55.20
CA ILE A 300 0.06 -40.25 -55.46
C ILE A 300 -0.10 -41.43 -54.45
N THR A 301 -1.02 -41.26 -53.46
CA THR A 301 -1.92 -42.26 -52.78
C THR A 301 -1.35 -43.52 -52.08
N SER A 302 -2.05 -44.26 -51.18
CA SER A 302 -3.19 -44.06 -50.23
C SER A 302 -3.38 -45.37 -49.39
N MET A 303 -4.53 -45.56 -48.67
CA MET A 303 -5.02 -46.84 -48.06
C MET A 303 -4.24 -47.38 -46.82
N SER A 304 -4.72 -48.32 -45.95
CA SER A 304 -6.05 -48.83 -45.48
C SER A 304 -5.84 -49.96 -44.43
N SER A 305 -6.73 -50.43 -43.52
CA SER A 305 -7.95 -49.97 -42.81
C SER A 305 -8.42 -51.08 -41.79
N TYR A 306 -9.42 -50.80 -40.92
CA TYR A 306 -10.13 -51.78 -40.00
C TYR A 306 -9.28 -52.43 -38.84
N GLU A 307 -9.79 -53.16 -37.81
CA GLU A 307 -11.17 -53.56 -37.41
C GLU A 307 -11.44 -53.57 -35.86
N LYS A 308 -12.33 -54.45 -35.33
CA LYS A 308 -13.03 -54.44 -34.02
C LYS A 308 -12.79 -55.71 -33.17
N SER A 309 -13.18 -55.71 -31.87
CA SER A 309 -14.07 -56.74 -31.24
C SER A 309 -14.29 -56.55 -29.71
N GLU A 310 -15.30 -57.23 -29.14
CA GLU A 310 -15.72 -57.24 -27.71
C GLU A 310 -15.35 -58.58 -27.00
N TYR A 311 -15.53 -58.71 -25.67
CA TYR A 311 -16.16 -59.89 -25.00
C TYR A 311 -16.51 -59.65 -23.50
N LYS A 312 -17.00 -60.66 -22.75
CA LYS A 312 -17.94 -60.55 -21.59
C LYS A 312 -17.48 -61.10 -20.20
N ASN A 313 -18.25 -60.70 -19.17
CA ASN A 313 -18.27 -61.08 -17.73
C ASN A 313 -18.17 -62.57 -17.31
N MET A 314 -17.66 -62.80 -16.07
CA MET A 314 -18.12 -63.76 -15.03
C MET A 314 -17.51 -63.34 -13.66
N GLN A 315 -18.27 -63.09 -12.57
CA GLN A 315 -18.85 -63.97 -11.52
C GLN A 315 -17.93 -64.38 -10.35
N SER A 316 -18.52 -64.65 -9.16
CA SER A 316 -17.87 -64.82 -7.82
C SER A 316 -17.90 -66.27 -7.28
N PRO A 317 -17.37 -66.61 -6.07
CA PRO A 317 -18.24 -66.65 -4.86
C PRO A 317 -17.62 -66.58 -3.41
N ALA A 318 -18.47 -66.18 -2.45
CA ALA A 318 -18.71 -66.68 -1.07
C ALA A 318 -17.62 -67.10 -0.01
N ALA A 319 -17.56 -66.30 1.07
CA ALA A 319 -17.94 -66.60 2.49
C ALA A 319 -17.32 -67.71 3.40
N ARG A 320 -17.00 -67.30 4.66
CA ARG A 320 -17.00 -68.04 5.96
C ARG A 320 -16.65 -67.03 7.11
N GLY A 321 -17.09 -67.09 8.38
CA GLY A 321 -18.20 -67.81 9.03
C GLY A 321 -18.10 -67.87 10.59
N SER A 322 -19.20 -67.56 11.33
CA SER A 322 -19.42 -67.75 12.80
C SER A 322 -18.58 -66.92 13.80
N SER A 323 -18.94 -66.67 15.08
CA SER A 323 -20.04 -67.17 15.95
C SER A 323 -20.41 -66.24 17.14
N GLY A 324 -21.72 -66.12 17.50
CA GLY A 324 -22.28 -65.93 18.87
C GLY A 324 -21.98 -64.63 19.66
N PHE A 325 -22.83 -64.13 20.58
CA PHE A 325 -24.20 -64.49 21.02
C PHE A 325 -24.90 -63.20 21.57
N ALA A 326 -26.23 -63.20 21.67
CA ALA A 326 -27.06 -62.20 22.38
C ALA A 326 -28.13 -62.96 23.21
N PRO A 327 -28.78 -62.39 24.26
CA PRO A 327 -29.69 -61.23 24.19
C PRO A 327 -29.33 -60.15 25.28
N GLU A 328 -30.12 -59.12 25.65
CA GLU A 328 -31.56 -58.84 25.45
C GLU A 328 -31.86 -57.31 25.40
N LYS A 329 -33.15 -56.95 25.24
CA LYS A 329 -33.71 -55.58 25.13
C LYS A 329 -33.73 -54.90 26.52
N ASP A 330 -33.74 -53.57 26.67
CA ASP A 330 -34.82 -52.69 26.21
C ASP A 330 -34.48 -51.17 26.29
N ALA A 331 -35.51 -50.33 26.12
CA ALA A 331 -35.53 -48.87 26.37
C ALA A 331 -34.88 -47.93 25.33
N LEU A 332 -35.71 -47.51 24.37
CA LEU A 332 -35.61 -46.21 23.69
C LEU A 332 -35.66 -45.03 24.70
N LEU A 333 -35.35 -43.81 24.20
CA LEU A 333 -35.52 -42.50 24.87
C LEU A 333 -34.45 -42.08 25.90
N ARG A 334 -33.19 -41.99 25.46
CA ARG A 334 -32.23 -40.89 25.73
C ARG A 334 -31.05 -40.98 24.74
N ILE A 335 -30.19 -39.95 24.71
CA ILE A 335 -29.00 -39.82 23.83
C ILE A 335 -29.35 -39.60 22.34
N MET A 336 -29.82 -38.38 22.03
CA MET A 336 -29.65 -37.73 20.71
C MET A 336 -29.14 -36.29 20.89
N ASP A 337 -28.24 -36.07 21.86
CA ASP A 337 -27.79 -34.74 22.33
C ASP A 337 -26.26 -34.68 22.53
N THR A 338 -25.52 -35.58 21.87
CA THR A 338 -24.06 -35.74 22.05
C THR A 338 -23.32 -36.09 20.75
N ARG A 339 -23.92 -35.85 19.58
CA ARG A 339 -23.34 -36.27 18.29
C ARG A 339 -22.82 -35.15 17.39
N ASP A 340 -23.18 -33.89 17.65
CA ASP A 340 -22.65 -32.74 16.91
C ASP A 340 -21.35 -32.20 17.54
N SER A 341 -21.14 -32.39 18.85
CA SER A 341 -19.99 -31.88 19.60
C SER A 341 -18.66 -32.66 19.40
N GLU A 342 -18.70 -33.81 18.73
CA GLU A 342 -17.51 -34.59 18.33
C GLU A 342 -17.01 -34.19 16.93
N LEU A 343 -17.87 -33.71 16.04
CA LEU A 343 -17.48 -33.30 14.69
C LEU A 343 -16.72 -31.96 14.68
N GLU A 344 -17.14 -30.98 15.52
CA GLU A 344 -16.41 -29.70 15.67
C GLU A 344 -14.99 -29.88 16.24
N LYS A 345 -14.71 -30.99 16.94
CA LYS A 345 -13.37 -31.26 17.52
C LYS A 345 -12.37 -31.88 16.56
N LEU A 346 -12.80 -32.42 15.41
CA LEU A 346 -11.92 -33.09 14.45
C LEU A 346 -11.37 -32.20 13.33
N GLU A 347 -11.89 -30.97 13.16
CA GLU A 347 -11.32 -29.98 12.22
C GLU A 347 -10.29 -29.03 12.87
N SER A 348 -10.25 -28.94 14.20
CA SER A 348 -9.45 -27.95 14.95
C SER A 348 -7.95 -28.25 15.09
N THR A 349 -7.48 -29.42 14.63
CA THR A 349 -6.12 -29.94 14.90
C THR A 349 -5.19 -29.99 13.68
N ARG A 350 -5.56 -29.38 12.54
CA ARG A 350 -4.66 -29.29 11.37
C ARG A 350 -3.69 -28.09 11.48
N PRO A 351 -2.36 -28.30 11.37
CA PRO A 351 -1.39 -27.20 11.34
C PRO A 351 -1.63 -26.21 10.18
N ARG A 352 -1.28 -24.93 10.39
CA ARG A 352 -1.36 -23.85 9.37
C ARG A 352 -0.39 -24.08 8.19
N THR A 353 -0.70 -25.00 7.27
CA THR A 353 0.01 -25.10 5.99
C THR A 353 -0.42 -23.94 5.08
N ALA A 354 0.32 -22.83 5.13
CA ALA A 354 -0.01 -21.62 4.39
C ALA A 354 -0.04 -21.83 2.87
N ARG A 355 -1.21 -21.71 2.25
CA ARG A 355 -1.34 -21.49 0.79
C ARG A 355 -0.87 -20.07 0.44
N ARG A 356 0.46 -19.85 0.45
CA ARG A 356 1.11 -18.63 -0.01
C ARG A 356 0.79 -18.42 -1.50
N LYS A 357 -0.17 -17.54 -1.80
CA LYS A 357 -0.31 -16.91 -3.13
C LYS A 357 0.74 -15.78 -3.26
N PRO A 358 1.24 -15.47 -4.47
CA PRO A 358 2.44 -14.64 -4.65
C PRO A 358 2.15 -13.11 -4.65
N TRP A 359 1.34 -12.61 -3.71
CA TRP A 359 0.98 -11.18 -3.67
C TRP A 359 2.18 -10.25 -3.44
N LEU A 360 3.17 -10.68 -2.63
CA LEU A 360 4.40 -9.92 -2.35
C LEU A 360 5.18 -9.58 -3.63
N ALA A 361 5.26 -10.52 -4.58
CA ALA A 361 5.97 -10.31 -5.84
C ALA A 361 5.29 -9.21 -6.67
N VAL A 362 3.95 -9.19 -6.70
CA VAL A 362 3.17 -8.18 -7.43
C VAL A 362 3.41 -6.79 -6.87
N LEU A 363 3.34 -6.62 -5.54
CA LEU A 363 3.59 -5.34 -4.88
C LEU A 363 5.00 -4.81 -5.19
N LEU A 364 6.02 -5.68 -5.10
CA LEU A 364 7.40 -5.33 -5.43
C LEU A 364 7.54 -4.94 -6.91
N THR A 365 6.95 -5.71 -7.83
CA THR A 365 6.99 -5.37 -9.26
C THR A 365 6.23 -4.09 -9.59
N SER A 366 5.13 -3.75 -8.91
CA SER A 366 4.39 -2.50 -9.15
C SER A 366 5.19 -1.29 -8.70
N ILE A 367 5.79 -1.34 -7.50
CA ILE A 367 6.66 -0.26 -7.01
C ILE A 367 7.89 -0.15 -7.93
N ILE A 368 8.62 -1.24 -8.15
CA ILE A 368 9.84 -1.23 -8.98
C ILE A 368 9.54 -0.85 -10.43
N ALA A 369 8.39 -1.22 -11.01
CA ALA A 369 8.01 -0.80 -12.36
C ALA A 369 7.65 0.69 -12.43
N VAL A 370 6.94 1.27 -11.45
CA VAL A 370 6.70 2.72 -11.41
C VAL A 370 8.01 3.48 -11.28
N LEU A 371 8.93 3.02 -10.41
CA LEU A 371 10.24 3.66 -10.25
C LEU A 371 11.14 3.46 -11.48
N LEU A 372 11.12 2.29 -12.13
CA LEU A 372 11.83 2.06 -13.40
C LEU A 372 11.26 2.89 -14.53
N VAL A 373 9.94 3.06 -14.65
CA VAL A 373 9.33 3.96 -15.65
C VAL A 373 9.81 5.39 -15.42
N VAL A 374 9.88 5.87 -14.17
CA VAL A 374 10.40 7.20 -13.83
C VAL A 374 11.91 7.34 -14.15
N VAL A 375 12.71 6.28 -14.01
CA VAL A 375 14.14 6.28 -14.37
C VAL A 375 14.37 6.16 -15.88
N ILE A 376 13.58 5.34 -16.60
CA ILE A 376 13.74 5.07 -18.03
C ILE A 376 13.25 6.24 -18.89
N TYR A 377 12.19 6.96 -18.49
CA TYR A 377 11.69 8.13 -19.21
C TYR A 377 12.54 9.41 -19.05
N ARG A 378 13.72 9.31 -18.40
CA ARG A 378 14.61 10.45 -18.18
C ARG A 378 15.24 11.00 -19.47
N ASP A 379 15.41 10.15 -20.49
CA ASP A 379 16.19 10.45 -21.69
C ASP A 379 15.43 10.16 -23.01
N SER A 380 14.23 10.73 -23.20
CA SER A 380 13.52 10.69 -24.49
C SER A 380 12.57 11.86 -24.77
N VAL A 381 12.80 12.49 -25.92
CA VAL A 381 12.07 13.61 -26.56
C VAL A 381 10.55 13.65 -26.33
N ILE A 382 10.07 14.64 -25.57
CA ILE A 382 8.64 15.03 -25.51
C ILE A 382 8.51 16.56 -25.57
N LEU A 383 8.64 17.14 -26.77
CA LEU A 383 8.38 18.57 -27.01
C LEU A 383 7.49 18.82 -28.24
N ASP A 384 7.81 18.25 -29.40
CA ASP A 384 7.05 18.52 -30.65
C ASP A 384 5.60 17.97 -30.62
N THR A 385 5.40 16.77 -30.08
CA THR A 385 4.09 16.09 -30.07
C THR A 385 3.02 16.83 -29.26
N LEU A 386 3.44 17.57 -28.21
CA LEU A 386 2.53 18.33 -27.36
C LEU A 386 1.97 19.59 -28.05
N GLN A 387 2.65 20.11 -29.07
CA GLN A 387 2.19 21.29 -29.79
C GLN A 387 1.09 20.96 -30.78
N GLN A 388 1.21 19.85 -31.54
CA GLN A 388 0.18 19.43 -32.50
C GLN A 388 -1.15 19.04 -31.82
N LEU A 389 -1.10 18.41 -30.64
CA LEU A 389 -2.28 18.12 -29.82
C LEU A 389 -3.02 19.40 -29.35
N LYS A 390 -2.29 20.49 -29.15
CA LYS A 390 -2.81 21.76 -28.63
C LYS A 390 -3.77 22.46 -29.60
N ASP A 391 -3.48 22.36 -30.89
CA ASP A 391 -4.32 22.96 -31.93
C ASP A 391 -5.51 22.06 -32.32
N SER A 392 -5.36 20.73 -32.24
CA SER A 392 -6.48 19.81 -32.44
C SER A 392 -7.54 19.86 -31.33
N LEU A 393 -7.19 20.29 -30.11
CA LEU A 393 -8.13 20.42 -29.00
C LEU A 393 -8.99 21.69 -29.04
N ARG A 394 -8.69 22.65 -29.93
CA ARG A 394 -9.43 23.92 -30.05
C ARG A 394 -10.77 23.81 -30.81
N SER A 395 -11.01 22.73 -31.53
CA SER A 395 -12.20 22.56 -32.39
C SER A 395 -13.41 21.89 -31.74
N ASN A 396 -13.25 21.21 -30.59
CA ASN A 396 -14.29 20.37 -29.97
C ASN A 396 -15.01 21.01 -28.77
N ALA A 397 -14.85 22.32 -28.53
CA ALA A 397 -15.40 23.03 -27.37
C ALA A 397 -16.93 23.32 -27.44
N ALA A 398 -17.71 22.52 -28.18
CA ALA A 398 -19.08 22.83 -28.59
C ALA A 398 -20.11 21.69 -28.38
N VAL A 399 -19.89 20.78 -27.42
CA VAL A 399 -20.81 19.66 -27.11
C VAL A 399 -21.06 19.50 -25.59
N LEU A 400 -21.23 20.63 -24.88
CA LEU A 400 -21.28 20.65 -23.40
C LEU A 400 -22.51 21.35 -22.80
N ASP A 401 -23.57 21.57 -23.59
CA ASP A 401 -24.74 22.38 -23.22
C ASP A 401 -26.09 21.62 -23.34
N HIS A 402 -26.17 20.36 -22.90
CA HIS A 402 -27.44 19.60 -23.05
C HIS A 402 -27.76 18.52 -22.00
N ARG A 403 -27.16 18.56 -20.80
CA ARG A 403 -27.44 17.58 -19.71
C ARG A 403 -27.85 18.17 -18.35
N PHE A 404 -28.33 19.42 -18.30
CA PHE A 404 -28.91 20.02 -17.09
C PHE A 404 -30.41 20.32 -17.17
N SER A 405 -31.14 19.68 -18.10
CA SER A 405 -32.60 19.78 -18.22
C SER A 405 -33.26 18.39 -18.19
N ASN A 406 -33.48 17.83 -16.98
CA ASN A 406 -34.61 16.96 -16.62
C ASN A 406 -34.49 16.37 -15.19
N GLY A 407 -34.51 17.24 -14.18
CA GLY A 407 -34.83 16.86 -12.79
C GLY A 407 -36.19 17.47 -12.41
N LYS A 408 -37.14 16.67 -11.92
CA LYS A 408 -38.49 17.18 -11.60
C LYS A 408 -38.45 18.15 -10.42
N LEU A 409 -38.85 19.39 -10.68
CA LEU A 409 -39.06 20.44 -9.66
C LEU A 409 -40.10 20.00 -8.64
N VAL A 410 -39.66 19.65 -7.42
CA VAL A 410 -40.49 19.79 -6.22
C VAL A 410 -40.58 21.28 -5.92
N LYS A 411 -41.81 21.83 -5.83
CA LYS A 411 -42.02 23.26 -5.56
C LYS A 411 -41.68 23.62 -4.11
N ALA A 412 -40.41 23.92 -3.85
CA ALA A 412 -40.03 24.70 -2.69
C ALA A 412 -40.49 26.15 -2.90
N ASN A 413 -41.27 26.71 -1.97
CA ASN A 413 -41.68 28.10 -2.04
C ASN A 413 -40.49 29.02 -1.73
N HIS A 414 -40.00 29.75 -2.73
CA HIS A 414 -39.02 30.82 -2.52
C HIS A 414 -39.60 31.92 -1.61
N ARG A 415 -39.18 31.93 -0.33
CA ARG A 415 -39.16 33.16 0.48
C ARG A 415 -37.81 33.83 0.29
N SER A 416 -37.75 34.77 -0.65
CA SER A 416 -36.69 35.77 -0.68
C SER A 416 -37.04 36.92 0.28
N ALA A 417 -36.04 37.75 0.61
CA ALA A 417 -36.02 38.76 1.67
C ALA A 417 -36.08 38.17 3.10
N VAL A 418 -34.99 38.37 3.83
CA VAL A 418 -34.91 38.24 5.30
C VAL A 418 -35.84 39.30 5.90
N SER A 419 -36.69 38.94 6.87
CA SER A 419 -37.63 39.90 7.46
C SER A 419 -36.92 40.81 8.47
N THR A 420 -37.51 41.99 8.75
CA THR A 420 -37.01 42.90 9.78
C THR A 420 -37.01 42.27 11.19
N SER A 421 -37.90 41.32 11.45
CA SER A 421 -37.89 40.49 12.66
C SER A 421 -36.71 39.50 12.72
N ASP A 422 -36.31 38.91 11.60
CA ASP A 422 -35.16 38.00 11.55
C ASP A 422 -33.84 38.76 11.80
N ALA A 423 -33.73 39.99 11.28
CA ALA A 423 -32.60 40.88 11.57
C ALA A 423 -32.53 41.27 13.06
N ALA A 424 -33.68 41.55 13.70
CA ALA A 424 -33.75 41.82 15.13
C ALA A 424 -33.42 40.58 15.99
N ALA A 425 -33.79 39.38 15.53
CA ALA A 425 -33.42 38.12 16.17
C ALA A 425 -31.92 37.78 15.99
N ALA A 426 -31.32 38.13 14.85
CA ALA A 426 -29.88 37.99 14.64
C ALA A 426 -29.06 38.93 15.54
N ALA A 427 -29.51 40.18 15.70
CA ALA A 427 -28.88 41.16 16.59
C ALA A 427 -28.90 40.75 18.08
N SER A 428 -29.85 39.91 18.51
CA SER A 428 -29.91 39.38 19.88
C SER A 428 -29.24 38.00 20.05
N SER A 429 -28.95 37.26 18.98
CA SER A 429 -28.23 35.98 19.04
C SER A 429 -26.72 36.06 18.78
N GLY A 430 -26.25 37.13 18.14
CA GLY A 430 -24.82 37.39 17.88
C GLY A 430 -24.23 36.62 16.69
N TYR A 431 -24.73 35.42 16.38
CA TYR A 431 -24.29 34.62 15.24
C TYR A 431 -25.40 34.21 14.28
N VAL A 432 -24.99 33.94 13.04
CA VAL A 432 -25.74 33.19 12.04
C VAL A 432 -25.04 31.84 11.84
N LEU A 433 -25.78 30.76 12.02
CA LEU A 433 -25.28 29.38 12.08
C LEU A 433 -25.91 28.52 10.98
N GLY A 434 -25.12 27.62 10.40
CA GLY A 434 -25.58 26.70 9.35
C GLY A 434 -24.87 25.36 9.43
N VAL A 435 -25.59 24.27 9.09
CA VAL A 435 -25.09 22.89 9.19
C VAL A 435 -25.57 22.06 8.00
N GLY A 436 -24.71 21.20 7.46
CA GLY A 436 -25.04 20.40 6.29
C GLY A 436 -24.23 19.12 6.19
N LYS A 437 -24.89 18.06 5.73
CA LYS A 437 -24.29 16.73 5.50
C LYS A 437 -24.53 16.30 4.05
N ALA A 438 -23.56 15.66 3.42
CA ALA A 438 -23.72 15.02 2.11
C ALA A 438 -22.75 13.85 1.92
N ASP A 439 -23.14 12.90 1.08
CA ASP A 439 -22.38 11.68 0.76
C ASP A 439 -21.10 12.00 -0.04
N ILE A 440 -19.97 11.43 0.38
CA ILE A 440 -18.66 11.49 -0.31
C ILE A 440 -18.13 10.10 -0.68
N THR A 441 -18.99 9.07 -0.69
CA THR A 441 -18.61 7.67 -0.90
C THR A 441 -18.09 7.43 -2.32
N GLY A 442 -16.77 7.44 -2.46
CA GLY A 442 -16.04 7.07 -3.67
C GLY A 442 -16.13 5.56 -4.02
N PRO A 443 -15.27 5.08 -4.92
CA PRO A 443 -15.23 3.68 -5.36
C PRO A 443 -15.16 2.64 -4.23
N VAL A 444 -16.27 1.96 -3.96
CA VAL A 444 -16.35 0.91 -2.90
C VAL A 444 -15.70 -0.43 -3.29
N VAL A 445 -15.19 -0.57 -4.53
CA VAL A 445 -14.46 -1.76 -5.01
C VAL A 445 -13.23 -1.40 -5.83
N GLU A 446 -12.32 -2.36 -6.02
CA GLU A 446 -11.17 -2.32 -6.96
C GLU A 446 -10.16 -1.17 -6.75
N LEU A 447 -10.35 -0.28 -5.79
CA LEU A 447 -9.38 0.73 -5.34
C LEU A 447 -8.81 0.39 -3.97
N ASN A 448 -7.57 0.82 -3.72
CA ASN A 448 -6.94 0.75 -2.40
C ASN A 448 -7.65 1.69 -1.41
N PHE A 449 -7.74 1.31 -0.13
CA PHE A 449 -8.17 2.22 0.94
C PHE A 449 -7.00 3.11 1.37
N MET A 450 -7.29 4.36 1.76
CA MET A 450 -6.27 5.29 2.23
C MET A 450 -6.05 5.14 3.73
N GLY A 451 -4.78 5.08 4.16
CA GLY A 451 -4.41 4.92 5.56
C GLY A 451 -3.20 4.00 5.71
N TYR A 452 -3.45 2.69 5.88
CA TYR A 452 -2.48 1.65 6.21
C TYR A 452 -1.32 1.40 5.21
N ALA A 453 -1.25 2.13 4.08
CA ALA A 453 -0.27 1.91 3.01
C ALA A 453 -0.21 0.46 2.44
N ASN A 454 -1.22 -0.36 2.74
CA ASN A 454 -1.26 -1.77 2.37
C ASN A 454 -1.87 -1.95 0.97
N GLY A 455 -1.06 -2.20 -0.06
CA GLY A 455 -1.52 -2.44 -1.43
C GLY A 455 -2.40 -3.69 -1.62
N SER A 456 -2.55 -4.55 -0.61
CA SER A 456 -3.53 -5.66 -0.61
C SER A 456 -4.90 -5.25 -0.06
N GLN A 457 -5.01 -4.08 0.58
CA GLN A 457 -6.25 -3.56 1.15
C GLN A 457 -7.09 -2.89 0.05
N ILE A 458 -7.70 -3.70 -0.81
CA ILE A 458 -8.51 -3.27 -1.94
C ILE A 458 -9.99 -3.44 -1.61
N GLY A 459 -10.80 -2.41 -1.92
CA GLY A 459 -12.23 -2.41 -1.65
C GLY A 459 -12.99 -3.58 -2.29
N SER A 460 -14.00 -4.06 -1.58
CA SER A 460 -14.89 -5.16 -1.96
C SER A 460 -16.37 -4.91 -1.60
N GLY A 461 -16.72 -3.71 -1.14
CA GLY A 461 -18.07 -3.41 -0.66
C GLY A 461 -18.15 -2.25 0.34
N LEU A 462 -19.33 -2.11 0.92
CA LEU A 462 -19.77 -0.99 1.77
C LEU A 462 -20.57 -1.54 2.96
N ARG A 463 -20.27 -1.07 4.18
CA ARG A 463 -21.12 -1.26 5.38
C ARG A 463 -21.71 0.07 5.85
N GLN A 464 -21.04 1.19 5.57
CA GLN A 464 -21.51 2.51 5.97
C GLN A 464 -21.04 3.56 4.97
N ARG A 465 -21.98 4.31 4.38
CA ARG A 465 -21.69 5.55 3.63
C ARG A 465 -20.81 6.50 4.44
N ILE A 466 -19.88 7.15 3.75
CA ILE A 466 -18.98 8.17 4.31
C ILE A 466 -19.44 9.57 3.89
N TYR A 467 -19.39 10.55 4.80
CA TYR A 467 -20.00 11.87 4.60
C TYR A 467 -19.02 13.03 4.77
N SER A 468 -19.30 14.14 4.06
CA SER A 468 -18.83 15.47 4.45
C SER A 468 -19.88 16.14 5.34
N ARG A 469 -19.43 16.71 6.46
CA ARG A 469 -20.22 17.47 7.43
C ARG A 469 -19.66 18.88 7.56
N ALA A 470 -20.38 19.87 7.04
CA ALA A 470 -20.00 21.28 7.05
C ALA A 470 -20.70 22.05 8.18
N PHE A 471 -19.93 22.81 8.94
CA PHE A 471 -20.39 23.71 10.01
C PHE A 471 -20.00 25.14 9.65
N ILE A 472 -21.00 26.01 9.49
CA ILE A 472 -20.81 27.43 9.17
C ILE A 472 -21.10 28.26 10.41
N VAL A 473 -20.15 29.12 10.76
CA VAL A 473 -20.27 30.14 11.80
C VAL A 473 -20.03 31.50 11.16
N GLY A 474 -21.00 32.40 11.25
CA GLY A 474 -20.89 33.78 10.79
C GLY A 474 -21.30 34.78 11.87
N ASP A 475 -20.64 35.93 11.89
CA ASP A 475 -21.01 37.08 12.70
C ASP A 475 -22.34 37.67 12.19
N ALA A 476 -23.28 37.96 13.10
CA ALA A 476 -24.59 38.50 12.72
C ALA A 476 -24.54 39.96 12.26
N ALA A 477 -23.54 40.74 12.69
CA ALA A 477 -23.36 42.14 12.33
C ALA A 477 -22.46 42.32 11.12
N ASN A 478 -21.44 41.47 10.93
CA ASN A 478 -20.60 41.48 9.72
C ASN A 478 -20.70 40.17 8.91
N SER A 479 -21.49 40.20 7.84
CA SER A 479 -21.70 39.05 6.96
C SER A 479 -20.43 38.52 6.27
N ALA A 480 -19.34 39.30 6.21
CA ALA A 480 -18.03 38.86 5.70
C ALA A 480 -17.21 38.07 6.75
N ASP A 481 -17.45 38.28 8.04
CA ASP A 481 -16.78 37.56 9.12
C ASP A 481 -17.45 36.21 9.37
N ARG A 482 -17.13 35.24 8.52
CA ARG A 482 -17.59 33.84 8.63
C ARG A 482 -16.47 32.85 8.40
N PHE A 483 -16.67 31.60 8.83
CA PHE A 483 -15.88 30.45 8.43
C PHE A 483 -16.73 29.19 8.20
N ILE A 484 -16.15 28.23 7.48
CA ILE A 484 -16.61 26.84 7.39
C ILE A 484 -15.57 25.94 8.04
N TYR A 485 -16.00 25.13 8.99
CA TYR A 485 -15.24 23.98 9.47
C TYR A 485 -15.89 22.70 8.93
N MET A 486 -15.13 21.86 8.22
CA MET A 486 -15.64 20.63 7.61
C MET A 486 -15.00 19.41 8.27
N VAL A 487 -15.84 18.41 8.58
CA VAL A 487 -15.42 17.06 9.01
C VAL A 487 -15.82 16.09 7.90
N LEU A 488 -14.84 15.58 7.17
CA LEU A 488 -15.00 14.57 6.12
C LEU A 488 -14.66 13.20 6.71
N ASP A 489 -15.45 12.17 6.38
CA ASP A 489 -15.17 10.77 6.74
C ASP A 489 -14.02 10.16 5.87
N THR A 490 -12.90 10.89 5.76
CA THR A 490 -11.69 10.57 4.99
C THR A 490 -10.46 10.46 5.90
N GLN A 491 -9.34 9.95 5.36
CA GLN A 491 -8.05 9.89 6.05
C GLN A 491 -7.49 11.29 6.43
N SER A 492 -7.77 12.31 5.63
CA SER A 492 -7.30 13.69 5.87
C SER A 492 -8.11 14.71 5.06
N GLY A 493 -7.89 15.99 5.32
CA GLY A 493 -8.03 17.04 4.30
C GLY A 493 -6.72 17.19 3.51
N ASP A 494 -6.82 17.45 2.21
CA ASP A 494 -5.69 17.49 1.28
C ASP A 494 -5.80 18.64 0.26
N THR A 495 -4.63 19.08 -0.25
CA THR A 495 -4.47 20.23 -1.14
C THR A 495 -5.32 20.10 -2.40
N ALA A 496 -5.41 18.90 -3.01
CA ALA A 496 -6.22 18.67 -4.20
C ALA A 496 -7.71 18.82 -3.88
N VAL A 497 -8.19 18.12 -2.85
CA VAL A 497 -9.60 18.18 -2.41
C VAL A 497 -10.00 19.61 -2.04
N ARG A 498 -9.14 20.32 -1.30
CA ARG A 498 -9.41 21.71 -0.88
C ARG A 498 -9.41 22.69 -2.05
N ASN A 499 -8.49 22.56 -3.00
CA ASN A 499 -8.52 23.37 -4.22
C ASN A 499 -9.79 23.07 -5.03
N GLY A 500 -10.20 21.81 -5.15
CA GLY A 500 -11.45 21.42 -5.80
C GLY A 500 -12.70 22.03 -5.16
N ILE A 501 -12.76 22.06 -3.83
CA ILE A 501 -13.83 22.74 -3.08
C ILE A 501 -13.81 24.25 -3.34
N LEU A 502 -12.65 24.89 -3.35
CA LEU A 502 -12.55 26.34 -3.57
C LEU A 502 -12.90 26.75 -5.02
N ASP A 503 -12.45 25.97 -6.01
CA ASP A 503 -12.84 26.12 -7.42
C ASP A 503 -14.36 25.94 -7.59
N GLY A 504 -14.94 24.92 -6.95
CA GLY A 504 -16.38 24.64 -6.97
C GLY A 504 -17.22 25.72 -6.28
N LEU A 505 -16.78 26.26 -5.15
CA LEU A 505 -17.45 27.37 -4.46
C LEU A 505 -17.49 28.63 -5.34
N LYS A 506 -16.39 28.92 -6.06
CA LYS A 506 -16.34 29.98 -7.06
C LYS A 506 -17.31 29.72 -8.23
N ALA A 507 -17.43 28.47 -8.68
CA ALA A 507 -18.35 28.07 -9.75
C ALA A 507 -19.84 28.10 -9.33
N LEU A 508 -20.16 27.92 -8.04
CA LEU A 508 -21.51 28.09 -7.49
C LEU A 508 -21.99 29.56 -7.47
N GLY A 509 -21.11 30.52 -7.77
CA GLY A 509 -21.47 31.91 -8.02
C GLY A 509 -21.54 32.82 -6.78
N PRO A 510 -22.01 34.07 -6.94
CA PRO A 510 -21.79 35.15 -5.97
C PRO A 510 -22.28 34.89 -4.53
N ALA A 511 -23.31 34.07 -4.33
CA ALA A 511 -23.79 33.70 -2.99
C ALA A 511 -22.70 32.99 -2.13
N TYR A 512 -21.76 32.31 -2.79
CA TYR A 512 -20.67 31.55 -2.17
C TYR A 512 -19.34 32.31 -2.13
N ALA A 513 -19.27 33.52 -2.69
CA ALA A 513 -18.04 34.33 -2.76
C ALA A 513 -17.49 34.76 -1.38
N ALA A 514 -18.27 34.61 -0.31
CA ALA A 514 -17.82 34.80 1.07
C ALA A 514 -16.94 33.66 1.61
N TYR A 515 -16.71 32.59 0.83
CA TYR A 515 -15.90 31.42 1.19
C TYR A 515 -14.63 31.35 0.33
N SER A 516 -13.48 31.15 0.98
CA SER A 516 -12.16 31.34 0.39
C SER A 516 -11.08 30.57 1.17
N GLN A 517 -9.83 30.62 0.68
CA GLN A 517 -8.65 30.08 1.38
C GLN A 517 -8.56 30.53 2.86
N LYS A 518 -8.96 31.78 3.15
CA LYS A 518 -8.97 32.38 4.49
C LYS A 518 -9.79 31.58 5.49
N ASN A 519 -10.95 31.08 5.06
CA ASN A 519 -12.03 30.74 5.97
C ASN A 519 -12.75 29.41 5.66
N VAL A 520 -12.27 28.63 4.70
CA VAL A 520 -12.63 27.21 4.55
C VAL A 520 -11.53 26.35 5.16
N ALA A 521 -11.90 25.52 6.14
CA ALA A 521 -11.06 24.52 6.78
C ALA A 521 -11.61 23.11 6.50
N VAL A 522 -10.80 22.25 5.88
CA VAL A 522 -11.19 20.90 5.46
C VAL A 522 -10.45 19.89 6.33
N THR A 523 -11.14 19.19 7.24
CA THR A 523 -10.52 18.22 8.18
C THR A 523 -11.03 16.80 7.93
N GLY A 524 -10.17 15.80 8.08
CA GLY A 524 -10.58 14.38 8.03
C GLY A 524 -10.91 13.82 9.42
N THR A 525 -11.80 12.82 9.49
CA THR A 525 -11.95 11.96 10.67
C THR A 525 -10.79 10.98 10.83
N HIS A 526 -9.88 10.91 9.87
CA HIS A 526 -8.75 9.99 9.83
C HIS A 526 -9.18 8.51 9.82
N SER A 527 -10.24 8.19 9.07
CA SER A 527 -10.64 6.81 8.76
C SER A 527 -9.63 6.14 7.82
N HIS A 528 -9.16 4.94 8.19
CA HIS A 528 -8.33 4.06 7.36
C HIS A 528 -9.17 3.03 6.56
N SER A 529 -10.48 3.26 6.45
CA SER A 529 -11.45 2.40 5.73
C SER A 529 -12.28 3.15 4.68
N GLY A 530 -11.78 4.27 4.18
CA GLY A 530 -12.30 4.98 3.00
C GLY A 530 -11.45 4.74 1.74
N PRO A 531 -12.02 4.85 0.52
CA PRO A 531 -11.26 4.72 -0.73
C PRO A 531 -10.18 5.82 -0.85
N GLY A 532 -9.03 5.46 -1.43
CA GLY A 532 -7.89 6.34 -1.66
C GLY A 532 -7.82 6.96 -3.06
N ALA A 533 -6.59 7.23 -3.53
CA ALA A 533 -6.32 7.82 -4.84
C ALA A 533 -6.85 9.26 -5.08
N TRP A 534 -6.91 10.12 -4.07
CA TRP A 534 -7.37 11.52 -4.21
C TRP A 534 -6.41 12.58 -3.63
N LEU A 535 -5.27 12.15 -3.09
CA LEU A 535 -4.26 13.02 -2.46
C LEU A 535 -3.39 13.73 -3.52
N ASN A 536 -2.92 14.93 -3.22
CA ASN A 536 -2.18 15.76 -4.17
C ASN A 536 -0.76 15.23 -4.46
N TYR A 537 0.00 14.84 -3.44
CA TYR A 537 1.43 14.54 -3.56
C TYR A 537 1.69 13.06 -3.90
N LEU A 538 2.79 12.75 -4.61
CA LEU A 538 2.99 11.40 -5.18
C LEU A 538 3.15 10.30 -4.13
N LEU A 539 3.87 10.54 -3.02
CA LEU A 539 4.22 9.48 -2.08
C LEU A 539 3.00 8.67 -1.59
N PRO A 540 1.91 9.28 -1.07
CA PRO A 540 0.74 8.53 -0.66
C PRO A 540 -0.14 8.04 -1.82
N GLN A 541 0.09 8.46 -3.07
CA GLN A 541 -0.57 7.89 -4.25
C GLN A 541 0.02 6.52 -4.64
N VAL A 542 1.25 6.18 -4.21
CA VAL A 542 1.97 4.96 -4.65
C VAL A 542 1.18 3.68 -4.35
N THR A 543 0.62 3.54 -3.15
CA THR A 543 -0.09 2.32 -2.73
C THR A 543 -1.47 2.21 -3.39
N SER A 544 -2.07 3.35 -3.74
CA SER A 544 -3.32 3.43 -4.49
C SER A 544 -3.14 3.40 -6.01
N LEU A 545 -1.91 3.19 -6.51
CA LEU A 545 -1.56 3.14 -7.93
C LEU A 545 -1.84 4.46 -8.70
N GLY A 546 -1.72 5.60 -8.02
CA GLY A 546 -1.93 6.94 -8.59
C GLY A 546 -3.20 7.62 -8.10
N PHE A 547 -3.75 8.50 -8.95
CA PHE A 547 -4.90 9.36 -8.69
C PHE A 547 -6.15 8.92 -9.49
N ASP A 548 -7.28 8.69 -8.82
CA ASP A 548 -8.57 8.34 -9.42
C ASP A 548 -9.52 9.54 -9.38
N LYS A 549 -9.88 10.04 -10.58
CA LYS A 549 -10.75 11.21 -10.71
C LYS A 549 -12.16 10.96 -10.20
N GLN A 550 -12.65 9.72 -10.16
CA GLN A 550 -13.98 9.40 -9.63
C GLN A 550 -13.99 9.46 -8.09
N SER A 551 -12.95 8.99 -7.41
CA SER A 551 -12.82 9.12 -5.95
C SER A 551 -12.59 10.58 -5.52
N TYR A 552 -11.72 11.31 -6.20
CA TYR A 552 -11.54 12.75 -5.98
C TYR A 552 -12.84 13.53 -6.18
N GLN A 553 -13.54 13.32 -7.30
CA GLN A 553 -14.74 14.10 -7.61
C GLN A 553 -15.91 13.78 -6.66
N ALA A 554 -16.06 12.53 -6.20
CA ALA A 554 -17.04 12.17 -5.18
C ALA A 554 -16.86 12.97 -3.88
N ILE A 555 -15.61 13.15 -3.45
CA ILE A 555 -15.29 13.94 -2.26
C ILE A 555 -15.57 15.42 -2.50
N VAL A 556 -15.19 15.97 -3.65
CA VAL A 556 -15.41 17.40 -3.97
C VAL A 556 -16.90 17.73 -4.13
N ASP A 557 -17.66 16.93 -4.89
CA ASP A 557 -19.09 17.16 -5.12
C ASP A 557 -19.90 17.03 -3.82
N GLY A 558 -19.62 16.00 -3.01
CA GLY A 558 -20.25 15.84 -1.70
C GLY A 558 -19.84 16.93 -0.71
N ALA A 559 -18.57 17.36 -0.71
CA ALA A 559 -18.12 18.50 0.09
C ALA A 559 -18.88 19.78 -0.29
N LEU A 560 -18.96 20.10 -1.59
CA LEU A 560 -19.73 21.24 -2.11
C LEU A 560 -21.22 21.14 -1.76
N LEU A 561 -21.84 19.96 -1.86
CA LEU A 561 -23.23 19.74 -1.49
C LEU A 561 -23.47 19.91 0.02
N SER A 562 -22.53 19.48 0.86
CA SER A 562 -22.60 19.70 2.32
C SER A 562 -22.49 21.18 2.68
N ILE A 563 -21.61 21.95 2.02
CA ILE A 563 -21.50 23.41 2.19
C ILE A 563 -22.76 24.11 1.71
N LYS A 564 -23.28 23.71 0.54
CA LYS A 564 -24.53 24.23 -0.02
C LYS A 564 -25.69 24.04 0.96
N ARG A 565 -25.87 22.83 1.49
CA ARG A 565 -26.89 22.53 2.51
C ARG A 565 -26.70 23.39 3.76
N ALA A 566 -25.47 23.55 4.24
CA ALA A 566 -25.17 24.40 5.40
C ALA A 566 -25.39 25.90 5.16
N HIS A 567 -25.17 26.38 3.93
CA HIS A 567 -25.42 27.76 3.53
C HIS A 567 -26.92 28.03 3.36
N GLU A 568 -27.65 27.12 2.73
CA GLU A 568 -29.11 27.18 2.57
C GLU A 568 -29.85 26.97 3.91
N SER A 569 -29.20 26.44 4.94
CA SER A 569 -29.73 26.32 6.31
C SER A 569 -29.38 27.49 7.24
N LEU A 570 -28.74 28.57 6.76
CA LEU A 570 -28.23 29.65 7.63
C LEU A 570 -29.38 30.35 8.38
N ALA A 571 -29.30 30.35 9.72
CA ALA A 571 -30.30 30.95 10.60
C ALA A 571 -29.65 31.65 11.81
N PRO A 572 -30.29 32.68 12.41
CA PRO A 572 -29.88 33.21 13.71
C PRO A 572 -29.76 32.12 14.76
N GLY A 573 -28.66 32.11 15.51
CA GLY A 573 -28.38 31.08 16.49
C GLY A 573 -27.33 31.48 17.52
N THR A 574 -27.23 30.67 18.57
CA THR A 574 -26.25 30.80 19.65
C THR A 574 -25.33 29.58 19.70
N LEU A 575 -24.12 29.81 20.19
CA LEU A 575 -23.09 28.79 20.38
C LEU A 575 -22.82 28.58 21.86
N SER A 576 -22.53 27.34 22.23
CA SER A 576 -22.09 26.99 23.58
C SER A 576 -20.99 25.92 23.52
N PHE A 577 -20.02 26.01 24.43
CA PHE A 577 -18.87 25.12 24.49
C PHE A 577 -18.88 24.33 25.79
N GLY A 578 -18.66 23.02 25.70
CA GLY A 578 -18.58 22.12 26.84
C GLY A 578 -17.55 21.01 26.63
N SER A 579 -17.30 20.22 27.67
CA SER A 579 -16.34 19.11 27.60
C SER A 579 -16.67 17.99 28.58
N THR A 580 -16.26 16.77 28.25
CA THR A 580 -16.38 15.58 29.09
C THR A 580 -15.13 14.71 28.94
N ARG A 581 -14.91 13.75 29.85
CA ARG A 581 -13.88 12.72 29.69
C ARG A 581 -14.45 11.43 29.12
N ILE A 582 -13.64 10.70 28.36
CA ILE A 582 -13.94 9.36 27.84
C ILE A 582 -12.70 8.49 28.08
N GLU A 583 -12.72 7.73 29.17
CA GLU A 583 -11.52 7.05 29.68
C GLU A 583 -11.06 5.87 28.81
N ASP A 584 -11.98 5.17 28.17
CA ASP A 584 -11.77 3.84 27.58
C ASP A 584 -11.90 3.80 26.05
N ALA A 585 -11.81 4.95 25.37
CA ALA A 585 -11.90 5.04 23.90
C ALA A 585 -10.54 5.17 23.19
N ASN A 586 -9.44 5.43 23.91
CA ASN A 586 -8.10 5.56 23.32
C ASN A 586 -6.97 5.11 24.30
N ILE A 587 -5.82 4.71 23.76
CA ILE A 587 -4.54 4.57 24.50
C ILE A 587 -3.38 5.13 23.66
N ASN A 588 -2.18 5.28 24.25
CA ASN A 588 -0.99 5.73 23.52
C ASN A 588 -0.30 4.53 22.82
N ARG A 589 -0.10 4.59 21.50
CA ARG A 589 0.57 3.54 20.71
C ARG A 589 2.08 3.69 20.62
N SER A 590 2.62 4.83 21.05
CA SER A 590 4.04 5.17 21.06
C SER A 590 4.48 5.68 22.44
N LEU A 591 3.98 5.02 23.49
CA LEU A 591 4.18 5.39 24.89
C LEU A 591 5.66 5.62 25.25
N PHE A 592 6.60 4.86 24.69
CA PHE A 592 8.04 5.07 24.92
C PHE A 592 8.53 6.45 24.47
N ALA A 593 8.03 6.98 23.34
CA ALA A 593 8.34 8.33 22.89
C ALA A 593 7.66 9.39 23.77
N TYR A 594 6.38 9.19 24.14
CA TYR A 594 5.69 10.08 25.08
C TYR A 594 6.43 10.20 26.43
N LEU A 595 6.99 9.09 26.92
CA LEU A 595 7.78 9.03 28.16
C LEU A 595 9.14 9.74 28.08
N ASN A 596 9.58 10.21 26.90
CA ASN A 596 10.78 11.05 26.77
C ASN A 596 10.50 12.55 26.99
N ASN A 597 9.23 13.00 26.93
CA ASN A 597 8.88 14.36 27.31
C ASN A 597 9.25 14.64 28.79
N PRO A 598 9.55 15.89 29.19
CA PRO A 598 9.97 16.22 30.55
C PRO A 598 8.98 15.71 31.63
N ALA A 599 9.49 15.09 32.69
CA ALA A 599 8.65 14.57 33.78
C ALA A 599 7.83 15.68 34.47
N SER A 600 8.43 16.88 34.61
CA SER A 600 7.78 18.09 35.11
C SER A 600 6.72 18.69 34.18
N GLU A 601 6.64 18.22 32.93
CA GLU A 601 5.52 18.51 32.02
C GLU A 601 4.46 17.41 32.08
N ARG A 602 4.86 16.14 32.00
CA ARG A 602 3.94 14.98 32.06
C ARG A 602 3.07 14.98 33.32
N VAL A 603 3.64 15.29 34.49
CA VAL A 603 2.92 15.31 35.77
C VAL A 603 1.72 16.28 35.80
N LYS A 604 1.69 17.29 34.92
CA LYS A 604 0.55 18.24 34.78
C LYS A 604 -0.72 17.57 34.26
N TYR A 605 -0.61 16.35 33.73
CA TYR A 605 -1.69 15.57 33.15
C TYR A 605 -2.00 14.29 33.96
N GLY A 606 -1.35 14.12 35.12
CA GLY A 606 -1.44 12.87 35.90
C GLY A 606 -0.99 11.67 35.06
N ASP A 607 -1.79 10.60 35.09
CA ASP A 607 -1.53 9.36 34.36
C ASP A 607 -2.02 9.40 32.88
N ASP A 608 -2.60 10.52 32.40
CA ASP A 608 -3.13 10.66 31.04
C ASP A 608 -2.01 10.74 29.98
N THR A 609 -1.57 9.57 29.52
CA THR A 609 -0.65 9.38 28.39
C THR A 609 -1.26 9.74 27.03
N VAL A 610 -2.57 9.99 26.97
CA VAL A 610 -3.33 10.52 25.82
C VAL A 610 -4.36 11.53 26.32
N ASP A 611 -4.83 12.45 25.46
CA ASP A 611 -5.94 13.34 25.84
C ASP A 611 -7.27 12.56 25.93
N LYS A 612 -7.82 12.48 27.15
CA LYS A 612 -9.13 11.85 27.46
C LYS A 612 -10.34 12.77 27.29
N THR A 613 -10.12 14.07 27.11
CA THR A 613 -11.19 15.07 27.05
C THR A 613 -11.77 15.18 25.64
N LEU A 614 -13.05 14.84 25.48
CA LEU A 614 -13.85 15.26 24.34
C LEU A 614 -14.37 16.67 24.58
N THR A 615 -14.12 17.60 23.67
CA THR A 615 -14.73 18.94 23.67
C THR A 615 -15.87 19.00 22.66
N MET A 616 -16.87 19.86 22.90
CA MET A 616 -18.03 20.04 22.04
C MET A 616 -18.38 21.52 21.90
N LEU A 617 -18.54 21.98 20.66
CA LEU A 617 -19.24 23.20 20.29
C LEU A 617 -20.65 22.83 19.81
N LYS A 618 -21.68 23.32 20.51
CA LYS A 618 -23.09 23.01 20.22
C LYS A 618 -23.77 24.20 19.52
N PHE A 619 -24.45 23.91 18.42
CA PHE A 619 -25.10 24.88 17.53
C PHE A 619 -26.60 24.90 17.81
N ARG A 620 -27.13 26.03 18.28
CA ARG A 620 -28.54 26.17 18.67
C ARG A 620 -29.22 27.27 17.85
N ARG A 621 -30.31 26.94 17.16
CA ARG A 621 -31.09 27.91 16.38
C ARG A 621 -32.01 28.73 17.29
N THR A 622 -32.06 30.04 17.10
CA THR A 622 -32.82 30.96 17.96
C THR A 622 -34.33 30.82 17.77
N SER A 623 -34.80 30.62 16.54
CA SER A 623 -36.23 30.71 16.18
C SER A 623 -37.13 29.60 16.75
N ASP A 624 -36.59 28.40 16.97
CA ASP A 624 -37.31 27.26 17.56
C ASP A 624 -36.59 26.62 18.75
N ALA A 625 -35.49 27.24 19.21
CA ALA A 625 -34.64 26.78 20.31
C ALA A 625 -34.21 25.30 20.18
N LYS A 626 -34.02 24.80 18.95
CA LYS A 626 -33.45 23.46 18.69
C LYS A 626 -31.94 23.52 18.57
N ASP A 627 -31.28 22.48 19.10
CA ASP A 627 -29.89 22.21 18.78
C ASP A 627 -29.86 21.58 17.38
N ILE A 628 -29.25 22.26 16.40
CA ILE A 628 -29.23 21.85 14.99
C ILE A 628 -27.99 21.00 14.64
N GLY A 629 -26.95 21.06 15.47
CA GLY A 629 -25.77 20.24 15.29
C GLY A 629 -24.79 20.33 16.44
N VAL A 630 -23.83 19.41 16.45
CA VAL A 630 -22.69 19.39 17.37
C VAL A 630 -21.41 19.19 16.58
N LEU A 631 -20.36 19.92 16.93
CA LEU A 631 -19.01 19.72 16.44
C LEU A 631 -18.12 19.38 17.64
N THR A 632 -17.42 18.26 17.58
CA THR A 632 -16.62 17.73 18.69
C THR A 632 -15.18 17.47 18.27
N TRP A 633 -14.24 17.56 19.21
CA TRP A 633 -12.84 17.19 19.02
C TRP A 633 -12.44 16.18 20.10
N PHE A 634 -11.94 15.01 19.66
CA PHE A 634 -11.44 13.95 20.54
C PHE A 634 -10.40 13.11 19.78
N PRO A 635 -9.17 12.90 20.31
CA PRO A 635 -8.12 12.21 19.57
C PRO A 635 -8.21 10.69 19.73
N VAL A 636 -8.68 10.01 18.69
CA VAL A 636 -8.63 8.55 18.56
C VAL A 636 -8.54 8.20 17.07
N HIS A 637 -7.49 7.51 16.68
CA HIS A 637 -7.24 7.11 15.29
C HIS A 637 -8.43 6.35 14.67
N GLY A 638 -8.68 6.51 13.37
CA GLY A 638 -9.69 5.75 12.63
C GLY A 638 -9.19 4.40 12.12
N THR A 639 -8.60 3.61 13.02
CA THR A 639 -7.98 2.29 12.77
C THR A 639 -8.60 1.18 13.61
N SER A 640 -9.91 1.29 13.90
CA SER A 640 -10.63 0.21 14.60
C SER A 640 -11.01 -0.93 13.63
N MET A 641 -11.28 -0.60 12.38
CA MET A 641 -11.27 -1.54 11.26
C MET A 641 -9.81 -1.83 10.90
N LEU A 642 -9.37 -3.06 11.05
CA LEU A 642 -7.97 -3.48 10.92
C LEU A 642 -7.48 -3.39 9.46
N GLY A 643 -6.16 -3.39 9.24
CA GLY A 643 -5.53 -3.33 7.91
C GLY A 643 -5.81 -4.49 6.95
N ASN A 644 -6.61 -5.48 7.36
CA ASN A 644 -7.17 -6.55 6.51
C ASN A 644 -8.65 -6.31 6.12
N ASN A 645 -9.28 -5.21 6.58
CA ASN A 645 -10.61 -4.79 6.18
C ASN A 645 -10.64 -4.33 4.72
N THR A 646 -11.63 -4.80 3.97
CA THR A 646 -11.88 -4.49 2.55
C THR A 646 -13.31 -3.95 2.31
N ILE A 647 -13.98 -3.43 3.35
CA ILE A 647 -15.35 -2.90 3.30
C ILE A 647 -15.36 -1.45 3.77
N VAL A 648 -15.96 -0.54 2.98
CA VAL A 648 -15.95 0.90 3.27
C VAL A 648 -16.80 1.24 4.51
N THR A 649 -16.21 2.05 5.40
CA THR A 649 -16.85 2.66 6.58
C THR A 649 -16.18 4.00 6.94
N GLY A 650 -16.85 4.82 7.76
CA GLY A 650 -16.22 6.01 8.38
C GLY A 650 -15.39 5.70 9.63
N ASP A 651 -15.02 4.43 9.86
CA ASP A 651 -14.45 3.90 11.10
C ASP A 651 -15.22 4.37 12.37
N ASN A 652 -14.57 4.40 13.54
CA ASN A 652 -15.22 4.65 14.81
C ASN A 652 -15.84 6.05 14.92
N LYS A 653 -15.30 7.06 14.22
CA LYS A 653 -15.87 8.42 14.19
C LYS A 653 -17.08 8.53 13.28
N GLY A 654 -17.10 7.83 12.15
CA GLY A 654 -18.29 7.69 11.31
C GLY A 654 -19.41 6.95 12.03
N VAL A 655 -19.09 5.93 12.83
CA VAL A 655 -20.06 5.29 13.75
C VAL A 655 -20.58 6.27 14.80
N ALA A 656 -19.70 7.01 15.48
CA ALA A 656 -20.10 7.97 16.51
C ALA A 656 -21.05 9.05 15.96
N ALA A 657 -20.75 9.57 14.76
CA ALA A 657 -21.58 10.53 14.05
C ALA A 657 -22.94 9.92 13.65
N TYR A 658 -22.95 8.73 13.07
CA TYR A 658 -24.18 8.00 12.70
C TYR A 658 -25.09 7.74 13.91
N LEU A 659 -24.54 7.22 15.01
CA LEU A 659 -25.30 6.94 16.23
C LEU A 659 -25.91 8.22 16.82
N TYR A 660 -25.16 9.32 16.82
CA TYR A 660 -25.68 10.62 17.27
C TYR A 660 -26.81 11.10 16.35
N GLU A 661 -26.58 11.16 15.04
CA GLU A 661 -27.56 11.63 14.05
C GLU A 661 -28.88 10.83 14.14
N GLN A 662 -28.79 9.48 14.18
CA GLN A 662 -29.95 8.60 14.39
C GLN A 662 -30.67 8.85 15.73
N SER A 663 -29.92 9.08 16.83
CA SER A 663 -30.52 9.30 18.16
C SER A 663 -31.42 10.53 18.23
N THR A 664 -31.16 11.56 17.42
CA THR A 664 -31.96 12.79 17.38
C THR A 664 -33.33 12.63 16.72
N LYS A 665 -33.45 11.66 15.79
CA LYS A 665 -34.58 11.46 14.88
C LYS A 665 -34.91 12.67 13.97
N ASP A 666 -34.02 13.66 13.89
CA ASP A 666 -34.13 14.81 12.98
C ASP A 666 -33.11 14.66 11.84
N PRO A 667 -33.54 14.39 10.58
CA PRO A 667 -32.62 14.18 9.47
C PRO A 667 -31.89 15.46 9.02
N SER A 668 -32.24 16.63 9.57
CA SER A 668 -31.49 17.88 9.38
C SER A 668 -30.37 18.10 10.40
N PHE A 669 -30.29 17.27 11.45
CA PHE A 669 -29.22 17.34 12.45
C PHE A 669 -27.89 16.81 11.90
N VAL A 670 -26.78 17.45 12.29
CA VAL A 670 -25.42 17.07 11.85
C VAL A 670 -24.49 16.91 13.06
N ALA A 671 -23.81 15.76 13.15
CA ALA A 671 -22.87 15.44 14.24
C ALA A 671 -21.43 15.29 13.72
N GLY A 672 -20.62 16.32 13.92
CA GLY A 672 -19.21 16.34 13.54
C GLY A 672 -18.34 15.72 14.63
N PHE A 673 -17.75 14.55 14.38
CA PHE A 673 -16.72 13.96 15.21
C PHE A 673 -15.35 14.21 14.60
N SER A 674 -14.80 15.41 14.83
CA SER A 674 -13.45 15.77 14.37
C SER A 674 -12.38 14.96 15.12
N GLN A 675 -11.24 14.79 14.46
CA GLN A 675 -10.00 14.48 15.14
C GLN A 675 -9.49 15.65 15.98
N SER A 676 -8.53 15.34 16.87
CA SER A 676 -7.71 16.32 17.57
C SER A 676 -6.23 15.96 17.41
N ASN A 677 -5.38 16.18 18.41
CA ASN A 677 -4.00 15.67 18.43
C ASN A 677 -3.95 14.14 18.54
N VAL A 678 -4.13 13.48 17.39
CA VAL A 678 -4.36 12.03 17.23
C VAL A 678 -3.09 11.19 17.01
N GLY A 679 -1.94 11.82 16.77
CA GLY A 679 -0.79 11.17 16.11
C GLY A 679 -0.23 9.94 16.82
N ASP A 680 -0.23 9.92 18.16
CA ASP A 680 0.24 8.81 18.99
C ASP A 680 -0.90 8.04 19.69
N THR A 681 -2.17 8.31 19.33
CA THR A 681 -3.34 7.66 19.93
C THR A 681 -3.85 6.50 19.06
N THR A 682 -4.39 5.46 19.70
CA THR A 682 -5.03 4.31 19.02
C THR A 682 -6.38 3.95 19.65
N PRO A 683 -7.38 3.48 18.85
CA PRO A 683 -8.62 2.87 19.35
C PRO A 683 -8.42 1.44 19.89
N ASN A 684 -7.24 0.84 19.71
CA ASN A 684 -6.95 -0.54 20.07
C ASN A 684 -6.62 -0.68 21.57
N VAL A 685 -7.60 -0.33 22.41
CA VAL A 685 -7.46 -0.08 23.85
C VAL A 685 -7.05 -1.28 24.71
N ASN A 686 -7.11 -2.51 24.20
CA ASN A 686 -6.61 -3.67 24.95
C ASN A 686 -5.08 -3.81 24.89
N GLY A 687 -4.39 -2.99 24.09
CA GLY A 687 -2.92 -2.98 23.97
C GLY A 687 -2.38 -3.74 22.76
N ALA A 688 -1.06 -3.68 22.55
CA ALA A 688 -0.37 -4.31 21.43
C ALA A 688 0.31 -5.63 21.83
N TYR A 689 0.08 -6.67 21.04
CA TYR A 689 0.49 -8.05 21.32
C TYR A 689 0.97 -8.79 20.08
N CYS A 690 1.72 -9.87 20.30
CA CYS A 690 2.18 -10.78 19.26
C CYS A 690 1.05 -11.74 18.83
N GLU A 691 0.71 -11.72 17.54
CA GLU A 691 -0.35 -12.54 16.92
C GLU A 691 0.18 -13.85 16.30
N GLU A 692 1.49 -13.95 16.08
CA GLU A 692 2.20 -15.16 15.63
C GLU A 692 3.69 -15.14 16.06
N GLY A 693 4.45 -16.17 15.69
CA GLY A 693 5.85 -16.35 16.08
C GLY A 693 6.04 -16.94 17.49
N PRO A 694 7.29 -17.07 17.97
CA PRO A 694 7.60 -17.66 19.28
C PRO A 694 7.04 -16.87 20.47
N ALA A 695 6.86 -15.55 20.30
CA ALA A 695 6.30 -14.65 21.30
C ALA A 695 4.76 -14.61 21.33
N LEU A 696 4.05 -15.50 20.61
CA LEU A 696 2.59 -15.52 20.50
C LEU A 696 1.86 -15.29 21.84
N GLY A 697 0.99 -14.30 21.90
CA GLY A 697 0.20 -13.95 23.07
C GLY A 697 0.90 -13.05 24.10
N GLN A 698 2.19 -12.79 23.96
CA GLN A 698 2.91 -11.80 24.77
C GLN A 698 2.63 -10.38 24.27
N MET A 699 2.81 -9.37 25.14
CA MET A 699 2.79 -7.96 24.73
C MET A 699 4.03 -7.64 23.88
N CYS A 700 3.89 -6.73 22.91
CA CYS A 700 5.03 -6.28 22.12
C CYS A 700 6.03 -5.49 22.99
N THR A 701 7.29 -5.40 22.54
CA THR A 701 8.29 -4.52 23.18
C THR A 701 7.83 -3.06 23.21
N LEU A 702 7.91 -2.42 24.37
CA LEU A 702 7.45 -1.04 24.58
C LEU A 702 8.23 -0.04 23.72
N GLN A 703 9.53 -0.28 23.56
CA GLN A 703 10.47 0.59 22.86
C GLN A 703 10.23 0.55 21.34
N ASN A 704 10.24 -0.64 20.73
CA ASN A 704 10.31 -0.81 19.28
C ASN A 704 9.03 -1.38 18.65
N SER A 705 8.03 -1.75 19.46
CA SER A 705 6.81 -2.45 19.02
C SER A 705 7.10 -3.73 18.24
N THR A 706 7.99 -4.56 18.78
CA THR A 706 8.42 -5.82 18.17
C THR A 706 8.01 -7.06 18.97
N CYS A 707 8.04 -8.19 18.29
CA CYS A 707 7.76 -9.54 18.75
C CYS A 707 8.89 -10.44 18.27
N ASP A 708 9.72 -10.92 19.20
CA ASP A 708 10.95 -11.67 18.88
C ASP A 708 11.84 -10.94 17.84
N GLY A 709 12.02 -9.63 18.06
CA GLY A 709 12.77 -8.72 17.18
C GLY A 709 12.00 -8.16 15.97
N LYS A 710 10.92 -8.81 15.52
CA LYS A 710 10.18 -8.45 14.29
C LYS A 710 9.01 -7.51 14.55
N ASN A 711 8.68 -6.60 13.62
CA ASN A 711 7.53 -5.71 13.77
C ASN A 711 6.21 -6.34 13.26
N GLU A 712 6.23 -7.13 12.18
CA GLU A 712 5.00 -7.66 11.56
C GLU A 712 4.07 -8.45 12.51
N PRO A 713 4.54 -9.25 13.49
CA PRO A 713 3.62 -9.97 14.38
C PRO A 713 2.92 -9.07 15.41
N CYS A 714 3.37 -7.83 15.62
CA CYS A 714 2.85 -6.93 16.65
C CYS A 714 1.59 -6.18 16.19
N HIS A 715 0.43 -6.51 16.76
CA HIS A 715 -0.83 -5.84 16.45
C HIS A 715 -1.54 -5.33 17.72
N GLY A 716 -2.18 -4.16 17.58
CA GLY A 716 -3.08 -3.57 18.55
C GLY A 716 -4.42 -4.31 18.59
N ARG A 717 -4.94 -4.53 19.80
CA ARG A 717 -6.19 -5.26 20.01
C ARG A 717 -7.33 -4.31 20.40
N GLY A 718 -8.36 -4.25 19.56
CA GLY A 718 -9.63 -3.58 19.87
C GLY A 718 -10.40 -4.23 21.03
N PRO A 719 -11.40 -3.56 21.61
CA PRO A 719 -12.11 -4.02 22.81
C PRO A 719 -12.84 -5.38 22.62
N LEU A 720 -13.16 -5.75 21.38
CA LEU A 720 -13.83 -7.01 21.01
C LEU A 720 -12.92 -7.88 20.12
N TYR A 721 -11.64 -7.95 20.48
CA TYR A 721 -10.63 -8.83 19.86
C TYR A 721 -11.01 -10.33 19.93
N GLY A 722 -10.42 -11.14 19.04
CA GLY A 722 -10.68 -12.58 18.90
C GLY A 722 -11.82 -12.91 17.92
N LEU A 723 -12.54 -11.90 17.43
CA LEU A 723 -13.55 -12.05 16.38
C LEU A 723 -12.91 -12.01 14.99
N ASN A 724 -13.30 -12.93 14.11
CA ASN A 724 -12.90 -12.94 12.70
C ASN A 724 -13.79 -11.98 11.88
N ASP A 725 -13.76 -10.69 12.22
CA ASP A 725 -14.63 -9.64 11.64
C ASP A 725 -13.87 -8.40 11.11
N ALA A 726 -12.53 -8.50 10.97
CA ALA A 726 -11.63 -7.40 10.60
C ALA A 726 -11.75 -6.14 11.50
N GLY A 727 -12.16 -6.31 12.77
CA GLY A 727 -12.34 -5.23 13.73
C GLY A 727 -13.73 -4.61 13.74
N THR A 728 -14.68 -5.10 12.94
CA THR A 728 -16.04 -4.54 12.77
C THR A 728 -16.72 -4.19 14.11
N LYS A 729 -16.82 -5.14 15.06
CA LYS A 729 -17.47 -4.84 16.34
C LYS A 729 -16.64 -3.94 17.25
N SER A 730 -15.31 -4.03 17.19
CA SER A 730 -14.42 -3.10 17.91
C SER A 730 -14.60 -1.65 17.42
N CYS A 731 -14.73 -1.46 16.10
CA CYS A 731 -15.07 -0.17 15.50
C CYS A 731 -16.42 0.37 15.96
N PHE A 732 -17.45 -0.49 15.97
CA PHE A 732 -18.75 -0.07 16.47
C PHE A 732 -18.71 0.32 17.95
N GLU A 733 -17.97 -0.43 18.77
CA GLU A 733 -17.83 -0.19 20.21
C GLU A 733 -17.08 1.11 20.55
N ILE A 734 -15.95 1.40 19.89
CA ILE A 734 -15.21 2.66 20.11
C ILE A 734 -16.01 3.87 19.58
N GLY A 735 -16.82 3.69 18.53
CA GLY A 735 -17.77 4.70 18.09
C GLY A 735 -18.92 4.92 19.07
N ARG A 736 -19.44 3.84 19.66
CA ARG A 736 -20.47 3.89 20.71
C ARG A 736 -19.98 4.63 21.94
N ARG A 737 -18.74 4.42 22.40
CA ARG A 737 -18.13 5.15 23.54
C ARG A 737 -18.06 6.66 23.28
N GLN A 738 -17.58 7.07 22.10
CA GLN A 738 -17.57 8.48 21.68
C GLN A 738 -18.97 9.10 21.62
N PHE A 739 -19.93 8.40 21.02
CA PHE A 739 -21.33 8.82 20.98
C PHE A 739 -21.92 8.96 22.40
N GLN A 740 -21.71 7.99 23.28
CA GLN A 740 -22.24 8.02 24.65
C GLN A 740 -21.67 9.19 25.46
N GLY A 741 -20.35 9.44 25.40
CA GLY A 741 -19.74 10.61 26.03
C GLY A 741 -20.31 11.93 25.49
N ALA A 742 -20.40 12.07 24.17
CA ALA A 742 -20.96 13.27 23.53
C ALA A 742 -22.45 13.48 23.88
N SER A 743 -23.26 12.43 23.88
CA SER A 743 -24.69 12.48 24.20
C SER A 743 -24.94 12.80 25.69
N ALA A 744 -24.14 12.22 26.59
CA ALA A 744 -24.23 12.52 28.03
C ALA A 744 -23.81 13.97 28.33
N LEU A 745 -22.78 14.47 27.65
CA LEU A 745 -22.39 15.88 27.69
C LEU A 745 -23.54 16.77 27.21
N ALA A 746 -24.09 16.52 26.02
CA ALA A 746 -25.13 17.35 25.42
C ALA A 746 -26.41 17.49 26.26
N GLY A 747 -26.76 16.45 27.03
CA GLY A 747 -27.86 16.46 28.00
C GLY A 747 -27.57 17.23 29.29
N ASN A 748 -26.30 17.46 29.64
CA ASN A 748 -25.89 18.22 30.81
C ASN A 748 -25.71 19.71 30.48
N SER A 749 -26.80 20.49 30.55
CA SER A 749 -26.77 21.93 30.30
C SER A 749 -25.81 22.73 31.19
N LYS A 750 -25.46 22.22 32.38
CA LYS A 750 -24.49 22.86 33.29
C LYS A 750 -23.03 22.66 32.89
N ALA A 751 -22.74 21.72 31.97
CA ALA A 751 -21.39 21.49 31.44
C ALA A 751 -21.05 22.38 30.23
N PHE A 752 -21.94 23.33 29.88
CA PHE A 752 -21.75 24.27 28.78
C PHE A 752 -21.63 25.71 29.28
N GLN A 753 -20.66 26.44 28.75
CA GLN A 753 -20.59 27.90 28.81
C GLN A 753 -21.03 28.52 27.48
N PRO A 754 -21.72 29.67 27.48
CA PRO A 754 -22.07 30.37 26.25
C PRO A 754 -20.81 30.90 25.55
N ILE A 755 -20.84 30.93 24.22
CA ILE A 755 -19.80 31.54 23.39
C ILE A 755 -20.35 32.86 22.84
N ALA A 756 -19.60 33.95 23.02
CA ALA A 756 -19.96 35.30 22.58
C ALA A 756 -18.69 36.10 22.20
N GLY A 757 -18.83 37.06 21.29
CA GLY A 757 -17.71 37.86 20.75
C GLY A 757 -17.44 37.57 19.26
N PRO A 758 -16.41 38.18 18.65
CA PRO A 758 -16.27 38.23 17.20
C PRO A 758 -15.96 36.87 16.57
N VAL A 759 -16.46 36.67 15.35
CA VAL A 759 -16.00 35.61 14.44
C VAL A 759 -14.79 36.13 13.67
N ARG A 760 -13.67 35.38 13.63
CA ARG A 760 -12.48 35.72 12.84
C ARG A 760 -11.89 34.47 12.20
N SER A 761 -11.15 34.66 11.12
CA SER A 761 -10.44 33.61 10.39
C SER A 761 -9.19 34.19 9.73
N LEU A 762 -8.16 33.38 9.60
CA LEU A 762 -6.97 33.70 8.80
C LEU A 762 -6.42 32.46 8.13
N HIS A 763 -5.72 32.67 7.01
CA HIS A 763 -4.88 31.69 6.36
C HIS A 763 -3.64 32.39 5.82
N THR A 764 -2.51 31.70 5.86
CA THR A 764 -1.32 31.99 5.05
C THR A 764 -0.61 30.67 4.76
N PHE A 765 0.08 30.59 3.63
CA PHE A 765 1.00 29.49 3.35
C PHE A 765 2.39 29.76 3.92
N LYS A 766 3.11 28.71 4.29
CA LYS A 766 4.53 28.80 4.66
C LYS A 766 5.33 27.67 4.05
N ASP A 767 6.44 28.03 3.39
CA ASP A 767 7.49 27.08 3.06
C ASP A 767 8.29 26.73 4.33
N LEU A 768 8.30 25.45 4.70
CA LEU A 768 9.05 24.88 5.82
C LEU A 768 10.35 24.18 5.39
N SER A 769 10.76 24.25 4.13
CA SER A 769 11.98 23.57 3.67
C SER A 769 13.28 24.06 4.31
N ASN A 770 13.32 25.32 4.78
CA ASN A 770 14.44 25.90 5.50
C ASN A 770 13.98 27.13 6.34
N PHE A 771 12.84 27.03 7.03
CA PHE A 771 12.29 28.18 7.76
C PHE A 771 13.03 28.41 9.09
N THR A 772 13.71 29.55 9.18
CA THR A 772 14.43 30.03 10.37
C THR A 772 13.55 30.87 11.29
N PHE A 773 13.62 30.63 12.61
CA PHE A 773 12.89 31.39 13.63
C PHE A 773 13.60 31.33 14.99
N THR A 774 13.09 32.04 15.99
CA THR A 774 13.66 32.06 17.35
C THR A 774 12.80 31.25 18.31
N LEU A 775 13.44 30.38 19.11
CA LEU A 775 12.82 29.61 20.18
C LEU A 775 12.54 30.50 21.42
N PRO A 776 11.65 30.09 22.35
CA PRO A 776 11.37 30.84 23.58
C PRO A 776 12.58 31.11 24.49
N ASN A 777 13.67 30.34 24.33
CA ASN A 777 14.94 30.51 25.04
C ASN A 777 15.93 31.45 24.33
N GLY A 778 15.50 32.16 23.27
CA GLY A 778 16.33 33.10 22.51
C GLY A 778 17.26 32.48 21.47
N LYS A 779 17.38 31.14 21.40
CA LYS A 779 18.19 30.47 20.38
C LYS A 779 17.49 30.48 19.02
N ALA A 780 18.26 30.66 17.95
CA ALA A 780 17.77 30.43 16.60
C ALA A 780 17.56 28.93 16.36
N ALA A 781 16.49 28.58 15.65
CA ALA A 781 16.17 27.25 15.16
C ALA A 781 15.78 27.32 13.68
N ARG A 782 15.76 26.17 13.00
CA ARG A 782 15.24 26.03 11.64
C ARG A 782 14.55 24.70 11.43
N THR A 783 13.62 24.68 10.48
CA THR A 783 13.09 23.45 9.88
C THR A 783 13.94 22.96 8.71
N CYS A 784 13.62 21.78 8.20
CA CYS A 784 14.31 21.07 7.12
C CYS A 784 13.34 20.75 5.97
N SER A 785 13.86 20.42 4.78
CA SER A 785 13.03 19.89 3.69
C SER A 785 12.41 18.57 4.13
N GLY A 786 11.16 18.30 3.75
CA GLY A 786 10.41 17.14 4.27
C GLY A 786 11.13 15.82 4.02
N ALA A 787 11.35 15.02 5.07
CA ALA A 787 11.95 13.70 4.94
C ALA A 787 11.36 12.70 5.95
N LEU A 788 11.33 11.42 5.56
CA LEU A 788 10.82 10.32 6.38
C LEU A 788 11.96 9.41 6.83
N GLY A 789 11.92 8.98 8.10
CA GLY A 789 12.93 8.13 8.71
C GLY A 789 12.73 6.63 8.45
N TYR A 790 13.67 5.78 8.86
CA TYR A 790 13.56 4.32 8.70
C TYR A 790 12.29 3.76 9.36
N SER A 791 11.98 4.19 10.58
CA SER A 791 10.76 3.79 11.30
C SER A 791 9.43 4.23 10.66
N PHE A 792 9.41 5.01 9.57
CA PHE A 792 8.20 5.19 8.76
C PHE A 792 7.79 3.87 8.08
N ALA A 793 8.76 3.11 7.57
CA ALA A 793 8.50 1.81 6.95
C ALA A 793 8.15 0.69 7.96
N ALA A 794 8.34 0.94 9.26
CA ALA A 794 7.94 0.02 10.34
C ALA A 794 6.43 0.02 10.62
N GLY A 795 5.69 1.03 10.16
CA GLY A 795 4.28 1.23 10.51
C GLY A 795 4.05 1.36 12.02
N THR A 796 2.87 0.98 12.49
CA THR A 796 2.50 1.02 13.93
C THR A 796 1.85 -0.28 14.37
N SER A 797 1.56 -0.45 15.66
CA SER A 797 0.75 -1.59 16.11
C SER A 797 -0.66 -1.63 15.50
N ASP A 798 -1.20 -0.51 15.01
CA ASP A 798 -2.52 -0.50 14.35
C ASP A 798 -2.47 -1.13 12.95
N GLY A 799 -1.29 -1.10 12.32
CA GLY A 799 -0.99 -1.66 11.02
C GLY A 799 0.53 -1.68 10.84
N PRO A 800 1.21 -2.80 11.13
CA PRO A 800 2.65 -2.87 11.04
C PRO A 800 3.09 -2.85 9.58
N GLY A 801 4.20 -2.15 9.32
CA GLY A 801 4.85 -2.14 8.02
C GLY A 801 5.56 -3.46 7.72
N ALA A 802 6.06 -3.63 6.51
CA ALA A 802 6.68 -4.88 6.06
C ALA A 802 8.20 -4.76 5.94
N PHE A 803 8.87 -5.91 5.83
CA PHE A 803 10.32 -6.06 5.63
C PHE A 803 11.15 -5.85 6.90
N ASP A 804 10.62 -6.27 8.05
CA ASP A 804 11.32 -6.29 9.35
C ASP A 804 11.83 -4.91 9.87
N PHE A 805 11.35 -3.80 9.31
CA PHE A 805 11.65 -2.45 9.83
C PHE A 805 11.07 -2.29 11.24
N THR A 806 11.90 -1.93 12.22
CA THR A 806 11.44 -1.71 13.60
C THR A 806 11.19 -0.23 13.89
N GLN A 807 10.35 0.09 14.88
CA GLN A 807 10.25 1.46 15.36
C GLN A 807 11.39 1.77 16.34
N GLY A 808 11.81 3.04 16.43
CA GLY A 808 12.98 3.41 17.22
C GLY A 808 14.30 2.96 16.57
N ASP A 809 14.29 2.75 15.25
CA ASP A 809 15.49 2.41 14.49
C ASP A 809 16.34 3.67 14.23
N GLU A 810 17.55 3.70 14.80
CA GLU A 810 18.56 4.75 14.61
C GLU A 810 19.29 4.63 13.26
N GLY A 811 18.97 3.61 12.44
CA GLY A 811 19.60 3.31 11.14
C GLY A 811 20.48 2.07 11.21
N ALA A 812 20.06 1.05 11.96
CA ALA A 812 20.85 -0.15 12.24
C ALA A 812 21.02 -1.04 10.98
N PRO A 813 22.12 -1.84 10.88
CA PRO A 813 22.40 -2.66 9.69
C PRO A 813 21.37 -3.75 9.35
N ASN A 814 20.38 -3.96 10.21
CA ASN A 814 19.34 -4.99 10.06
C ASN A 814 18.23 -4.54 9.11
N ALA A 815 18.02 -3.23 8.93
CA ALA A 815 17.11 -2.71 7.93
C ALA A 815 17.68 -2.98 6.53
N ASN A 816 16.95 -3.78 5.74
CA ASN A 816 17.45 -4.39 4.50
C ASN A 816 18.24 -3.39 3.61
N PRO A 817 19.55 -3.62 3.36
CA PRO A 817 20.42 -2.70 2.63
C PRO A 817 19.88 -2.26 1.26
N LEU A 818 19.07 -3.11 0.61
CA LEU A 818 18.34 -2.80 -0.63
C LEU A 818 17.56 -1.50 -0.54
N TRP A 819 16.86 -1.24 0.58
CA TRP A 819 16.10 0.01 0.75
C TRP A 819 16.99 1.24 0.84
N SER A 820 18.20 1.10 1.41
CA SER A 820 19.20 2.17 1.42
C SER A 820 19.79 2.46 0.03
N VAL A 821 19.72 1.50 -0.91
CA VAL A 821 20.15 1.68 -2.30
C VAL A 821 19.00 2.25 -3.14
N VAL A 822 17.79 1.70 -2.98
CA VAL A 822 16.57 2.19 -3.65
C VAL A 822 16.30 3.66 -3.30
N SER A 823 16.45 4.08 -2.04
CA SER A 823 16.27 5.49 -1.67
C SER A 823 17.31 6.43 -2.31
N LYS A 824 18.59 6.03 -2.30
CA LYS A 824 19.68 6.80 -2.93
C LYS A 824 19.54 6.91 -4.46
N LEU A 825 18.92 5.91 -5.10
CA LEU A 825 18.58 5.94 -6.54
C LEU A 825 17.40 6.87 -6.87
N LEU A 826 16.56 7.22 -5.89
CA LEU A 826 15.45 8.17 -6.05
C LEU A 826 15.92 9.61 -5.80
N HIS A 827 16.42 9.88 -4.60
CA HIS A 827 17.06 11.14 -4.23
C HIS A 827 18.00 10.90 -3.03
N ASN A 828 19.30 11.02 -3.27
CA ASN A 828 20.30 10.90 -2.21
C ASN A 828 20.33 12.21 -1.38
N PRO A 829 19.98 12.20 -0.08
CA PRO A 829 19.88 13.43 0.71
C PRO A 829 21.25 14.10 0.89
N SER A 830 21.25 15.43 0.87
CA SER A 830 22.48 16.22 1.04
C SER A 830 23.03 16.15 2.47
N LYS A 831 24.31 16.49 2.66
CA LYS A 831 24.92 16.53 4.01
C LYS A 831 24.20 17.50 4.94
N GLU A 832 23.73 18.62 4.40
CA GLU A 832 23.02 19.69 5.10
C GLU A 832 21.62 19.23 5.51
N GLN A 833 20.96 18.40 4.68
CA GLN A 833 19.66 17.80 4.93
C GLN A 833 19.77 16.68 5.98
N ILE A 834 20.76 15.78 5.86
CA ILE A 834 21.08 14.76 6.87
C ILE A 834 21.38 15.40 8.23
N ALA A 835 22.20 16.46 8.25
CA ALA A 835 22.55 17.19 9.46
C ALA A 835 21.35 17.96 10.07
N CYS A 836 20.43 18.46 9.24
CA CYS A 836 19.23 19.15 9.71
C CYS A 836 18.23 18.17 10.36
N GLN A 837 18.06 16.98 9.76
CA GLN A 837 17.08 15.98 10.20
C GLN A 837 17.52 15.18 11.44
N GLN A 838 18.76 15.31 11.93
CA GLN A 838 19.28 14.52 13.07
C GLN A 838 18.34 14.52 14.29
N PRO A 839 18.17 13.37 15.00
CA PRO A 839 18.86 12.09 14.78
C PRO A 839 18.23 11.18 13.72
N LYS A 840 17.23 11.63 12.92
CA LYS A 840 16.53 10.78 11.95
C LYS A 840 17.48 10.16 10.91
N PRO A 841 17.56 8.83 10.78
CA PRO A 841 18.15 8.18 9.61
C PRO A 841 17.18 8.35 8.43
N ILE A 842 17.53 9.15 7.42
CA ILE A 842 16.62 9.43 6.30
C ILE A 842 16.43 8.18 5.43
N LEU A 843 15.19 7.70 5.33
CA LEU A 843 14.78 6.67 4.38
C LEU A 843 14.28 7.27 3.06
N LEU A 844 13.51 8.37 3.10
CA LEU A 844 12.98 9.05 1.91
C LEU A 844 13.12 10.57 2.02
N ASP A 845 13.82 11.18 1.06
CA ASP A 845 14.02 12.64 0.98
C ASP A 845 12.87 13.32 0.18
N ALA A 846 11.63 13.05 0.61
CA ALA A 846 10.41 13.27 -0.18
C ALA A 846 10.11 14.75 -0.50
N GLY A 847 10.46 15.68 0.38
CA GLY A 847 10.29 17.12 0.16
C GLY A 847 11.28 17.67 -0.87
N ALA A 848 12.46 17.07 -1.01
CA ALA A 848 13.42 17.40 -2.07
C ALA A 848 13.08 16.72 -3.41
N THR A 849 12.39 15.58 -3.39
CA THR A 849 12.11 14.77 -4.58
C THR A 849 10.96 15.36 -5.43
N LYS A 850 11.27 15.80 -6.66
CA LYS A 850 10.34 16.52 -7.57
C LYS A 850 9.98 15.78 -8.87
N VAL A 851 10.40 14.53 -9.03
CA VAL A 851 10.21 13.76 -10.28
C VAL A 851 9.36 12.52 -9.99
N PRO A 852 8.29 12.23 -10.75
CA PRO A 852 7.71 13.02 -11.85
C PRO A 852 7.02 14.33 -11.43
N TYR A 853 6.68 14.48 -10.16
CA TYR A 853 6.22 15.71 -9.49
C TYR A 853 6.52 15.59 -7.99
N ASP A 854 6.16 16.60 -7.18
CA ASP A 854 6.41 16.64 -5.74
C ASP A 854 5.92 15.38 -4.99
N TRP A 855 6.83 14.72 -4.26
CA TRP A 855 6.51 13.55 -3.44
C TRP A 855 5.84 13.90 -2.11
N ALA A 856 6.20 15.03 -1.50
CA ALA A 856 5.63 15.54 -0.26
C ALA A 856 5.59 17.09 -0.24
N PRO A 857 4.65 17.71 0.51
CA PRO A 857 4.60 19.16 0.66
C PRO A 857 5.81 19.71 1.43
N ASN A 858 6.38 20.82 0.95
CA ASN A 858 7.18 21.74 1.76
C ASN A 858 6.42 23.04 2.08
N ILE A 859 5.47 23.42 1.23
CA ILE A 859 4.58 24.58 1.44
C ILE A 859 3.33 24.07 2.16
N VAL A 860 3.10 24.57 3.38
CA VAL A 860 2.05 24.09 4.29
C VAL A 860 1.05 25.19 4.65
N ASP A 861 -0.15 24.77 5.03
CA ASP A 861 -1.20 25.64 5.54
C ASP A 861 -0.94 26.10 6.99
N ILE A 862 -1.02 27.41 7.22
CA ILE A 862 -1.14 28.01 8.56
C ILE A 862 -2.51 28.69 8.63
N GLN A 863 -3.49 27.98 9.21
CA GLN A 863 -4.87 28.47 9.38
C GLN A 863 -5.28 28.42 10.85
N LEU A 864 -5.91 29.52 11.29
CA LEU A 864 -6.54 29.64 12.60
C LEU A 864 -7.94 30.24 12.42
N LEU A 865 -8.91 29.70 13.16
CA LEU A 865 -10.27 30.23 13.24
C LEU A 865 -10.56 30.68 14.68
N ARG A 866 -11.46 31.65 14.85
CA ARG A 866 -11.91 32.14 16.16
C ARG A 866 -13.40 32.40 16.16
N VAL A 867 -14.07 32.06 17.26
CA VAL A 867 -15.40 32.57 17.61
C VAL A 867 -15.45 32.88 19.10
N GLY A 868 -15.59 34.16 19.45
CA GLY A 868 -15.61 34.60 20.85
C GLY A 868 -14.29 34.27 21.59
N PRO A 869 -14.32 33.48 22.69
CA PRO A 869 -13.12 32.99 23.37
C PRO A 869 -12.56 31.67 22.80
N LEU A 870 -13.22 31.04 21.82
CA LEU A 870 -12.78 29.79 21.20
C LEU A 870 -11.84 30.07 20.01
N PHE A 871 -10.66 29.47 20.05
CA PHE A 871 -9.68 29.40 18.96
C PHE A 871 -9.57 27.96 18.47
N ILE A 872 -9.51 27.79 17.15
CA ILE A 872 -9.40 26.50 16.48
C ILE A 872 -8.09 26.49 15.68
N ILE A 873 -7.15 25.63 16.08
CA ILE A 873 -5.95 25.31 15.29
C ILE A 873 -6.36 24.31 14.20
N VAL A 874 -6.17 24.68 12.93
CA VAL A 874 -6.38 23.78 11.80
C VAL A 874 -5.03 23.19 11.40
N SER A 875 -4.76 21.97 11.87
CA SER A 875 -3.44 21.33 11.78
C SER A 875 -3.30 20.52 10.49
N PRO A 876 -2.26 20.77 9.66
CA PRO A 876 -1.99 19.97 8.46
C PRO A 876 -1.44 18.57 8.76
N GLY A 877 -0.84 18.38 9.93
CA GLY A 877 -0.28 17.11 10.37
C GLY A 877 -0.97 16.50 11.58
N GLU A 878 -0.67 15.23 11.81
CA GLU A 878 -1.05 14.41 12.95
C GLU A 878 -0.17 14.78 14.17
N ALA A 879 -0.59 15.80 14.91
CA ALA A 879 0.06 16.16 16.16
C ALA A 879 -0.08 15.04 17.19
N THR A 880 1.04 14.64 17.80
CA THR A 880 1.07 13.76 18.98
C THR A 880 0.41 14.43 20.19
N THR A 881 0.11 13.65 21.23
CA THR A 881 -0.52 14.11 22.46
C THR A 881 0.23 15.31 23.07
N MET A 882 1.55 15.22 23.26
CA MET A 882 2.29 16.34 23.85
C MET A 882 2.47 17.52 22.89
N SER A 883 2.64 17.27 21.58
CA SER A 883 2.61 18.33 20.56
C SER A 883 1.32 19.14 20.60
N GLY A 884 0.17 18.46 20.65
CA GLY A 884 -1.13 19.10 20.79
C GLY A 884 -1.25 19.89 22.09
N ARG A 885 -0.86 19.31 23.22
CA ARG A 885 -0.85 19.99 24.53
C ARG A 885 -0.03 21.28 24.50
N ARG A 886 1.21 21.21 24.01
CA ARG A 886 2.12 22.36 23.87
C ARG A 886 1.57 23.43 22.92
N TRP A 887 1.05 23.04 21.76
CA TRP A 887 0.53 23.99 20.76
C TRP A 887 -0.74 24.71 21.25
N LYS A 888 -1.69 23.96 21.84
CA LYS A 888 -2.89 24.53 22.48
C LYS A 888 -2.51 25.53 23.60
N ALA A 889 -1.58 25.14 24.48
CA ALA A 889 -1.11 25.99 25.59
C ALA A 889 -0.37 27.25 25.11
N ALA A 890 0.52 27.13 24.12
CA ALA A 890 1.27 28.26 23.58
C ALA A 890 0.33 29.29 22.90
N LEU A 891 -0.67 28.82 22.15
CA LEU A 891 -1.65 29.73 21.53
C LEU A 891 -2.53 30.44 22.57
N ALA A 892 -2.95 29.73 23.63
CA ALA A 892 -3.70 30.33 24.74
C ALA A 892 -2.87 31.39 25.48
N ALA A 893 -1.61 31.08 25.80
CA ALA A 893 -0.69 32.03 26.42
C ALA A 893 -0.44 33.25 25.53
N LYS A 894 -0.30 33.05 24.20
CA LYS A 894 -0.15 34.15 23.26
C LYS A 894 -1.42 35.01 23.15
N ALA A 895 -2.61 34.41 23.11
CA ALA A 895 -3.89 35.13 23.10
C ALA A 895 -4.07 35.99 24.37
N ASN A 896 -3.65 35.49 25.54
CA ASN A 896 -3.61 36.24 26.79
C ASN A 896 -2.59 37.39 26.75
N SER A 897 -1.37 37.15 26.24
CA SER A 897 -0.34 38.19 26.11
C SER A 897 -0.72 39.35 25.18
N LEU A 898 -1.70 39.12 24.31
CA LEU A 898 -2.26 40.08 23.36
C LEU A 898 -3.62 40.64 23.81
N SER A 899 -4.10 40.27 25.02
CA SER A 899 -5.41 40.65 25.57
C SER A 899 -6.60 40.41 24.62
N LEU A 900 -6.56 39.36 23.79
CA LEU A 900 -7.51 39.18 22.68
C LEU A 900 -8.97 39.00 23.09
N LEU A 901 -9.24 38.69 24.37
CA LEU A 901 -10.58 38.57 24.95
C LEU A 901 -11.08 39.86 25.61
N GLY A 902 -10.21 40.87 25.75
CA GLY A 902 -10.49 42.13 26.43
C GLY A 902 -10.55 42.00 27.96
N THR A 903 -10.77 43.13 28.62
CA THR A 903 -10.95 43.27 30.08
C THR A 903 -12.41 43.58 30.46
N ALA A 904 -13.36 43.25 29.58
CA ALA A 904 -14.71 43.81 29.58
C ALA A 904 -15.64 43.35 30.72
N HIS A 905 -15.21 42.40 31.56
CA HIS A 905 -15.90 42.00 32.78
C HIS A 905 -14.92 42.01 33.95
N GLY A 906 -15.36 42.60 35.07
CA GLY A 906 -14.54 42.71 36.27
C GLY A 906 -14.20 41.36 36.89
N ASP A 907 -12.97 41.26 37.39
CA ASP A 907 -12.50 40.27 38.35
C ASP A 907 -12.52 38.77 37.95
N SER A 908 -12.44 38.48 36.64
CA SER A 908 -11.91 37.17 36.20
C SER A 908 -11.22 37.24 34.83
N GLN A 909 -10.02 36.65 34.72
CA GLN A 909 -9.39 36.42 33.42
C GLN A 909 -10.14 35.30 32.70
N MET A 910 -10.96 35.67 31.70
CA MET A 910 -11.55 34.68 30.78
C MET A 910 -10.40 33.91 30.10
N THR A 911 -10.41 32.58 30.20
CA THR A 911 -9.34 31.74 29.64
C THR A 911 -9.64 31.41 28.17
N PRO A 912 -8.71 31.63 27.23
CA PRO A 912 -8.85 31.22 25.83
C PRO A 912 -9.08 29.71 25.72
N LEU A 913 -10.18 29.33 25.07
CA LEU A 913 -10.49 27.95 24.78
C LEU A 913 -9.75 27.60 23.49
N VAL A 914 -8.84 26.62 23.51
CA VAL A 914 -8.08 26.24 22.31
C VAL A 914 -8.30 24.77 22.00
N VAL A 915 -8.89 24.51 20.84
CA VAL A 915 -8.99 23.17 20.25
C VAL A 915 -8.06 23.06 19.05
N LEU A 916 -7.62 21.84 18.77
CA LEU A 916 -6.86 21.48 17.56
C LEU A 916 -7.68 20.46 16.78
N GLY A 917 -7.74 20.63 15.46
CA GLY A 917 -8.35 19.68 14.53
C GLY A 917 -7.48 19.46 13.29
N GLY A 918 -7.24 18.20 12.95
CA GLY A 918 -6.42 17.78 11.82
C GLY A 918 -6.29 16.25 11.77
N PRO A 919 -5.78 15.67 10.68
CA PRO A 919 -5.12 16.35 9.57
C PRO A 919 -6.08 17.11 8.64
N ALA A 920 -5.66 18.29 8.20
CA ALA A 920 -6.51 19.26 7.54
C ALA A 920 -5.81 20.06 6.44
N ASN A 921 -6.57 20.45 5.42
CA ASN A 921 -6.19 21.29 4.28
C ASN A 921 -5.09 20.76 3.34
N SER A 922 -3.97 20.25 3.87
CA SER A 922 -2.85 19.64 3.15
C SER A 922 -2.20 18.62 4.09
N TYR A 923 -2.10 17.35 3.71
CA TYR A 923 -1.58 16.30 4.60
C TYR A 923 -0.05 16.35 4.73
N THR A 924 0.47 16.62 5.93
CA THR A 924 1.93 16.76 6.19
C THR A 924 2.48 15.68 7.13
N HIS A 925 1.92 14.47 7.10
CA HIS A 925 2.26 13.37 8.01
C HIS A 925 2.19 13.80 9.49
N TYR A 926 3.23 13.58 10.31
CA TYR A 926 3.15 13.70 11.78
C TYR A 926 3.80 14.99 12.31
N ILE A 927 3.43 15.35 13.55
CA ILE A 927 4.07 16.43 14.32
C ILE A 927 4.34 15.91 15.74
N ALA A 928 5.57 15.43 15.97
CA ALA A 928 6.10 15.04 17.28
C ALA A 928 6.76 16.23 18.02
N THR A 929 6.91 16.13 19.35
CA THR A 929 7.77 17.05 20.11
C THR A 929 9.25 16.80 19.77
N PRO A 930 10.18 17.75 20.00
CA PRO A 930 11.61 17.48 19.85
C PRO A 930 12.09 16.25 20.64
N GLU A 931 11.49 15.99 21.82
CA GLU A 931 11.78 14.85 22.68
C GLU A 931 11.22 13.53 22.11
N GLU A 932 9.99 13.52 21.61
CA GLU A 932 9.39 12.35 20.93
C GLU A 932 10.10 12.06 19.60
N TYR A 933 10.49 13.10 18.87
CA TYR A 933 11.26 13.04 17.63
C TYR A 933 12.62 12.38 17.85
N ALA A 934 13.32 12.71 18.95
CA ALA A 934 14.62 12.13 19.26
C ALA A 934 14.58 10.59 19.43
N ILE A 935 13.42 10.01 19.77
CA ILE A 935 13.23 8.56 19.95
C ILE A 935 12.96 7.82 18.62
N GLN A 936 12.71 8.53 17.52
CA GLN A 936 12.52 7.95 16.17
C GLN A 936 11.59 6.72 16.08
N ARG A 937 10.54 6.67 16.90
CA ARG A 937 9.35 5.83 16.62
C ARG A 937 8.59 6.37 15.39
N TYR A 938 7.57 5.64 14.92
CA TYR A 938 6.87 5.94 13.66
C TYR A 938 6.47 7.41 13.51
N GLU A 939 5.89 8.01 14.54
CA GLU A 939 5.48 9.42 14.54
C GLU A 939 6.68 10.40 14.43
N GLY A 940 7.80 10.09 15.09
CA GLY A 940 9.03 10.88 15.05
C GLY A 940 9.77 10.76 13.71
N ALA A 941 9.85 9.55 13.17
CA ALA A 941 10.38 9.30 11.82
C ALA A 941 9.49 9.94 10.74
N SER A 942 8.18 10.02 10.97
CA SER A 942 7.21 10.60 10.05
C SER A 942 6.95 12.10 10.25
N THR A 943 7.67 12.76 11.16
CA THR A 943 7.62 14.21 11.35
C THR A 943 8.50 14.90 10.31
N LEU A 944 7.90 15.41 9.23
CA LEU A 944 8.61 15.74 7.98
C LEU A 944 9.76 16.73 8.14
N TYR A 945 9.55 17.86 8.80
CA TYR A 945 10.42 19.06 8.67
C TYR A 945 11.53 19.15 9.74
N GLY A 946 11.96 18.01 10.28
CA GLY A 946 13.01 17.91 11.29
C GLY A 946 12.51 18.09 12.74
N PRO A 947 13.43 18.08 13.73
CA PRO A 947 13.09 18.09 15.16
C PRO A 947 12.29 19.33 15.60
N HIS A 948 12.45 20.46 14.91
CA HIS A 948 11.79 21.72 15.22
C HIS A 948 10.45 21.94 14.50
N THR A 949 9.85 20.88 13.95
CA THR A 949 8.56 20.96 13.25
C THR A 949 7.45 21.56 14.13
N LEU A 950 7.30 21.07 15.37
CA LEU A 950 6.33 21.60 16.33
C LEU A 950 6.62 23.08 16.68
N ASP A 951 7.88 23.40 16.97
CA ASP A 951 8.30 24.75 17.36
C ASP A 951 8.00 25.77 16.25
N ALA A 952 8.17 25.37 14.99
CA ALA A 952 7.86 26.18 13.82
C ALA A 952 6.36 26.47 13.71
N TYR A 953 5.50 25.44 13.86
CA TYR A 953 4.04 25.62 13.86
C TYR A 953 3.56 26.51 15.00
N ILE A 954 4.13 26.35 16.21
CA ILE A 954 3.85 27.22 17.37
C ILE A 954 4.28 28.66 17.08
N SER A 955 5.48 28.87 16.54
CA SER A 955 6.01 30.21 16.23
C SER A 955 5.16 30.91 15.16
N LEU A 956 4.85 30.22 14.07
CA LEU A 956 4.03 30.74 12.97
C LEU A 956 2.62 31.12 13.44
N THR A 957 1.91 30.20 14.09
CA THR A 957 0.55 30.47 14.61
C THR A 957 0.54 31.59 15.65
N SER A 958 1.54 31.66 16.53
CA SER A 958 1.69 32.74 17.51
C SER A 958 2.00 34.11 16.86
N SER A 959 2.70 34.13 15.72
CA SER A 959 3.03 35.37 14.99
C SER A 959 1.82 35.95 14.24
N VAL A 960 0.95 35.10 13.68
CA VAL A 960 -0.26 35.54 12.96
C VAL A 960 -1.47 35.76 13.88
N LEU A 961 -1.41 35.32 15.14
CA LEU A 961 -2.51 35.45 16.10
C LEU A 961 -3.10 36.86 16.28
N PRO A 962 -2.35 38.00 16.17
CA PRO A 962 -2.93 39.34 16.19
C PRO A 962 -4.01 39.59 15.13
N TYR A 963 -4.00 38.87 14.00
CA TYR A 963 -5.03 38.99 12.96
C TYR A 963 -6.38 38.36 13.37
N LEU A 964 -6.46 37.67 14.52
CA LEU A 964 -7.72 37.23 15.13
C LEU A 964 -8.20 38.15 16.26
N ALA A 965 -7.64 39.35 16.39
CA ALA A 965 -8.19 40.39 17.25
C ALA A 965 -9.57 40.88 16.78
N ALA A 966 -10.34 41.51 17.68
CA ALA A 966 -11.59 42.18 17.31
C ALA A 966 -11.32 43.28 16.26
N THR A 967 -10.27 44.08 16.48
CA THR A 967 -9.69 45.00 15.49
C THR A 967 -8.34 44.42 15.03
N PRO A 968 -8.27 43.76 13.86
CA PRO A 968 -7.01 43.23 13.33
C PRO A 968 -6.09 44.35 12.81
N PRO A 969 -4.81 44.07 12.53
CA PRO A 969 -3.90 45.02 11.90
C PRO A 969 -4.40 45.54 10.54
N ASN A 970 -4.16 46.82 10.25
CA ASN A 970 -4.59 47.46 8.99
C ASN A 970 -3.88 46.91 7.75
N ALA A 971 -2.61 46.49 7.88
CA ALA A 971 -1.88 45.84 6.80
C ALA A 971 -2.37 44.39 6.66
N PRO A 972 -2.74 43.91 5.46
CA PRO A 972 -3.25 42.54 5.30
C PRO A 972 -2.18 41.48 5.54
N LEU A 973 -2.59 40.33 6.09
CA LEU A 973 -1.73 39.16 6.19
C LEU A 973 -1.32 38.68 4.79
N ALA A 974 -0.01 38.55 4.54
CA ALA A 974 0.51 38.04 3.28
C ALA A 974 0.07 36.60 3.03
N ALA A 975 -0.32 36.26 1.81
CA ALA A 975 -0.86 34.93 1.46
C ALA A 975 0.18 33.79 1.54
N GLY A 976 1.48 34.12 1.50
CA GLY A 976 2.56 33.13 1.43
C GLY A 976 2.82 32.62 0.01
N PRO A 977 3.75 31.66 -0.18
CA PRO A 977 4.00 31.01 -1.46
C PRO A 977 2.88 30.01 -1.79
N THR A 978 2.55 29.85 -3.07
CA THR A 978 1.50 28.90 -3.51
C THR A 978 2.03 27.47 -3.54
N PRO A 979 1.35 26.47 -2.94
CA PRO A 979 1.72 25.06 -3.06
C PRO A 979 1.45 24.53 -4.48
N GLN A 980 2.14 23.45 -4.85
CA GLN A 980 1.97 22.81 -6.15
C GLN A 980 0.62 22.08 -6.24
N ASP A 981 -0.10 22.27 -7.35
CA ASP A 981 -1.37 21.60 -7.66
C ASP A 981 -1.18 20.49 -8.69
N ASN A 982 -1.30 19.24 -8.25
CA ASN A 982 -1.00 18.05 -9.04
C ASN A 982 -2.26 17.43 -9.69
N ARG A 983 -3.46 18.00 -9.50
CA ARG A 983 -4.74 17.39 -9.93
C ARG A 983 -4.83 17.06 -11.42
N ASN A 984 -4.15 17.85 -12.25
CA ASN A 984 -4.19 17.75 -13.71
C ASN A 984 -2.99 17.01 -14.32
N HIS A 985 -1.97 16.65 -13.53
CA HIS A 985 -0.78 15.93 -14.02
C HIS A 985 -0.37 14.71 -13.15
N SER A 986 -1.17 14.37 -12.13
CA SER A 986 -0.95 13.14 -11.35
C SER A 986 -1.08 11.90 -12.24
N LEU A 987 -0.17 10.95 -12.05
CA LEU A 987 -0.20 9.65 -12.72
C LEU A 987 -1.39 8.82 -12.22
N SER A 988 -1.87 7.90 -13.06
CA SER A 988 -2.89 6.93 -12.69
C SER A 988 -2.71 5.63 -13.46
N PHE A 989 -2.49 4.55 -12.72
CA PHE A 989 -2.42 3.17 -13.23
C PHE A 989 -3.68 2.37 -12.82
N ILE A 990 -4.69 3.08 -12.29
CA ILE A 990 -5.94 2.51 -11.78
C ILE A 990 -6.82 2.13 -12.97
N THR A 991 -6.99 0.84 -13.20
CA THR A 991 -7.74 0.34 -14.35
C THR A 991 -9.21 0.80 -14.29
N PRO A 992 -9.76 1.44 -15.33
CA PRO A 992 -11.17 1.82 -15.37
C PRO A 992 -12.06 0.59 -15.57
N VAL A 993 -13.36 0.69 -15.26
CA VAL A 993 -14.31 -0.38 -15.63
C VAL A 993 -14.34 -0.50 -17.16
N ILE A 994 -13.95 -1.66 -17.70
CA ILE A 994 -13.97 -1.90 -19.14
C ILE A 994 -15.39 -2.26 -19.60
N PHE A 995 -15.94 -3.34 -19.05
CA PHE A 995 -17.22 -3.95 -19.42
C PHE A 995 -17.70 -4.88 -18.28
N ASP A 996 -19.00 -5.11 -18.16
CA ASP A 996 -19.59 -6.13 -17.29
C ASP A 996 -20.44 -7.11 -18.08
N ALA A 997 -20.46 -8.38 -17.67
CA ALA A 997 -21.37 -9.40 -18.21
C ALA A 997 -22.17 -10.09 -17.09
N PRO A 998 -23.43 -10.51 -17.34
CA PRO A 998 -24.21 -11.28 -16.38
C PRO A 998 -23.79 -12.77 -16.32
N GLY A 999 -23.05 -13.24 -17.32
CA GLY A 999 -22.72 -14.65 -17.52
C GLY A 999 -23.67 -15.35 -18.50
N LEU A 1000 -23.32 -16.58 -18.89
CA LEU A 1000 -24.09 -17.38 -19.84
C LEU A 1000 -25.48 -17.72 -19.26
N LEU A 1001 -26.54 -17.48 -20.05
CA LEU A 1001 -27.95 -17.73 -19.68
C LEU A 1001 -28.39 -17.05 -18.36
N ARG A 1002 -27.75 -15.92 -18.00
CA ARG A 1002 -28.06 -15.13 -16.80
C ARG A 1002 -28.43 -13.69 -17.15
N SER A 1003 -29.12 -13.00 -16.24
CA SER A 1003 -29.41 -11.56 -16.33
C SER A 1003 -28.90 -10.81 -15.09
N PHE A 1004 -28.55 -9.52 -15.26
CA PHE A 1004 -28.13 -8.68 -14.15
C PHE A 1004 -29.25 -8.51 -13.11
N GLY A 1005 -28.93 -8.65 -11.82
CA GLY A 1005 -29.91 -8.63 -10.74
C GLY A 1005 -30.64 -9.96 -10.51
N GLN A 1006 -30.39 -11.00 -11.30
CA GLN A 1006 -30.91 -12.36 -11.05
C GLN A 1006 -30.36 -12.90 -9.72
N VAL A 1007 -31.22 -13.50 -8.91
CA VAL A 1007 -30.82 -14.19 -7.66
C VAL A 1007 -30.06 -15.49 -7.99
N LEU A 1008 -28.95 -15.71 -7.31
CA LEU A 1008 -28.09 -16.88 -7.38
C LEU A 1008 -28.13 -17.71 -6.10
N THR A 1009 -28.23 -17.03 -4.96
CA THR A 1009 -28.52 -17.64 -3.65
C THR A 1009 -29.55 -16.77 -2.97
N ASP A 1010 -30.67 -17.36 -2.59
CA ASP A 1010 -31.81 -16.64 -2.04
C ASP A 1010 -31.77 -16.64 -0.50
N VAL A 1011 -32.58 -15.77 0.09
CA VAL A 1011 -32.75 -15.68 1.54
C VAL A 1011 -33.61 -16.83 2.08
N ALA A 1012 -33.34 -17.27 3.32
CA ALA A 1012 -34.17 -18.28 3.99
C ALA A 1012 -35.61 -17.75 4.21
N PRO A 1013 -36.66 -18.58 4.12
CA PRO A 1013 -38.06 -18.12 4.23
C PRO A 1013 -38.41 -17.45 5.58
N THR A 1014 -37.68 -17.78 6.64
CA THR A 1014 -37.76 -17.13 7.95
C THR A 1014 -36.34 -16.89 8.46
N VAL A 1015 -36.07 -15.71 9.01
CA VAL A 1015 -34.79 -15.36 9.62
C VAL A 1015 -35.05 -14.82 11.03
N ALA A 1016 -34.44 -15.45 12.04
CA ALA A 1016 -34.60 -15.04 13.42
C ALA A 1016 -33.79 -13.77 13.75
N ARG A 1017 -34.24 -13.02 14.76
CA ARG A 1017 -33.50 -11.89 15.36
C ARG A 1017 -32.08 -12.32 15.76
N GLY A 1018 -31.08 -11.46 15.53
CA GLY A 1018 -29.67 -11.76 15.77
C GLY A 1018 -29.06 -12.79 14.81
N LYS A 1019 -29.78 -13.21 13.75
CA LYS A 1019 -29.25 -13.97 12.62
C LYS A 1019 -29.10 -13.08 11.39
N VAL A 1020 -28.68 -13.66 10.28
CA VAL A 1020 -28.31 -12.93 9.06
C VAL A 1020 -29.25 -13.30 7.92
N ALA A 1021 -29.93 -12.30 7.35
CA ALA A 1021 -30.61 -12.42 6.08
C ALA A 1021 -29.62 -12.09 4.95
N ARG A 1022 -29.41 -13.01 4.00
CA ARG A 1022 -28.50 -12.80 2.86
C ARG A 1022 -29.14 -13.25 1.56
N ALA A 1023 -28.93 -12.47 0.50
CA ALA A 1023 -29.17 -12.88 -0.87
C ALA A 1023 -27.97 -12.49 -1.74
N THR A 1024 -27.63 -13.35 -2.70
CA THR A 1024 -26.55 -13.13 -3.67
C THR A 1024 -27.14 -13.05 -5.08
N PHE A 1025 -26.68 -12.07 -5.84
CA PHE A 1025 -27.20 -11.67 -7.15
C PHE A 1025 -26.10 -11.65 -8.21
N VAL A 1026 -26.49 -11.80 -9.47
CA VAL A 1026 -25.63 -11.45 -10.62
C VAL A 1026 -25.35 -9.96 -10.58
N GLY A 1027 -24.07 -9.61 -10.43
CA GLY A 1027 -23.59 -8.26 -10.17
C GLY A 1027 -22.96 -7.57 -11.39
N ALA A 1028 -22.84 -6.26 -11.29
CA ALA A 1028 -21.97 -5.43 -12.11
C ALA A 1028 -21.13 -4.52 -11.21
N ASN A 1029 -20.04 -3.96 -11.75
CA ASN A 1029 -19.11 -3.14 -10.99
C ASN A 1029 -19.75 -1.84 -10.46
N PRO A 1030 -19.81 -1.59 -9.12
CA PRO A 1030 -20.36 -0.36 -8.56
C PRO A 1030 -19.60 0.91 -8.96
N ARG A 1031 -18.38 0.81 -9.50
CA ARG A 1031 -17.67 1.96 -10.11
C ARG A 1031 -18.36 2.54 -11.34
N ASN A 1032 -19.33 1.83 -11.95
CA ASN A 1032 -20.15 2.39 -13.02
C ASN A 1032 -21.06 3.53 -12.54
N ASN A 1033 -21.47 3.51 -11.27
CA ASN A 1033 -22.33 4.51 -10.64
C ASN A 1033 -22.17 4.40 -9.12
N LEU A 1034 -21.53 5.39 -8.50
CA LEU A 1034 -21.30 5.45 -7.05
C LEU A 1034 -22.59 5.56 -6.21
N ARG A 1035 -23.71 5.89 -6.87
CA ARG A 1035 -25.02 6.13 -6.25
C ARG A 1035 -24.94 7.13 -5.09
N LEU A 1036 -24.16 8.20 -5.26
CA LEU A 1036 -24.06 9.29 -4.30
C LEU A 1036 -25.47 9.82 -3.98
N GLU A 1037 -25.76 10.05 -2.70
CA GLU A 1037 -27.10 10.44 -2.20
C GLU A 1037 -28.21 9.40 -2.48
N GLY A 1038 -27.84 8.18 -2.88
CA GLY A 1038 -28.71 7.02 -3.07
C GLY A 1038 -28.21 5.80 -2.27
N THR A 1039 -28.48 4.59 -2.78
CA THR A 1039 -28.03 3.33 -2.16
C THR A 1039 -27.82 2.21 -3.19
N PHE A 1040 -26.85 1.33 -2.95
CA PHE A 1040 -26.64 0.05 -3.65
C PHE A 1040 -27.58 -1.06 -3.15
N ALA A 1041 -28.04 -1.01 -1.91
CA ALA A 1041 -28.79 -2.08 -1.26
C ALA A 1041 -29.89 -1.55 -0.34
N ALA A 1042 -31.02 -2.26 -0.27
CA ALA A 1042 -32.09 -1.92 0.67
C ALA A 1042 -32.73 -3.16 1.28
N VAL A 1043 -33.14 -3.03 2.53
CA VAL A 1043 -34.12 -3.91 3.16
C VAL A 1043 -35.48 -3.22 3.03
N GLU A 1044 -36.43 -3.88 2.37
CA GLU A 1044 -37.80 -3.42 2.30
C GLU A 1044 -38.69 -4.25 3.22
N ARG A 1045 -39.62 -3.59 3.92
CA ARG A 1045 -40.70 -4.22 4.70
C ARG A 1045 -42.03 -4.03 3.98
N LYS A 1046 -42.90 -5.02 4.08
CA LYS A 1046 -44.27 -4.95 3.55
C LYS A 1046 -45.22 -4.28 4.54
N GLY A 1047 -45.97 -3.29 4.07
CA GLY A 1047 -47.05 -2.63 4.83
C GLY A 1047 -48.31 -3.50 4.94
N ALA A 1048 -49.22 -3.12 5.83
CA ALA A 1048 -50.52 -3.78 5.99
C ALA A 1048 -51.44 -3.59 4.76
N ASP A 1049 -51.21 -2.51 4.01
CA ASP A 1049 -51.80 -2.22 2.69
C ASP A 1049 -51.16 -3.02 1.53
N GLY A 1050 -50.13 -3.82 1.82
CA GLY A 1050 -49.37 -4.59 0.83
C GLY A 1050 -48.29 -3.80 0.09
N THR A 1051 -48.09 -2.50 0.38
CA THR A 1051 -47.00 -1.71 -0.19
C THR A 1051 -45.63 -2.17 0.35
N TRP A 1052 -44.55 -1.72 -0.27
CA TRP A 1052 -43.18 -2.00 0.18
C TRP A 1052 -42.46 -0.68 0.46
N SER A 1053 -41.93 -0.53 1.67
CA SER A 1053 -41.14 0.64 2.09
C SER A 1053 -39.74 0.22 2.49
N VAL A 1054 -38.74 1.05 2.14
CA VAL A 1054 -37.36 0.88 2.60
C VAL A 1054 -37.30 1.15 4.11
N VAL A 1055 -36.71 0.24 4.87
CA VAL A 1055 -36.56 0.34 6.34
C VAL A 1055 -35.11 0.26 6.81
N ARG A 1056 -34.19 -0.17 5.93
CA ARG A 1056 -32.73 -0.01 6.03
C ARG A 1056 -32.13 0.14 4.64
N ASP A 1057 -31.06 0.91 4.49
CA ASP A 1057 -30.23 0.94 3.28
C ASP A 1057 -28.72 1.06 3.59
N ASP A 1058 -27.85 1.27 2.59
CA ASP A 1058 -26.37 1.18 2.75
C ASP A 1058 -25.72 2.31 3.59
N ARG A 1059 -26.56 3.15 4.19
CA ARG A 1059 -26.23 4.13 5.23
C ARG A 1059 -26.28 3.52 6.63
N ASP A 1060 -27.02 2.43 6.82
CA ASP A 1060 -27.24 1.79 8.11
C ASP A 1060 -26.25 0.65 8.37
N TRP A 1061 -25.61 0.66 9.54
CA TRP A 1061 -24.48 -0.20 9.87
C TRP A 1061 -24.77 -1.71 9.75
N GLU A 1062 -26.04 -2.13 9.89
CA GLU A 1062 -26.46 -3.52 9.81
C GLU A 1062 -26.59 -4.06 8.38
N LEU A 1063 -26.52 -3.22 7.33
CA LEU A 1063 -26.68 -3.64 5.94
C LEU A 1063 -25.35 -3.59 5.17
N VAL A 1064 -24.75 -4.76 4.96
CA VAL A 1064 -23.51 -4.91 4.21
C VAL A 1064 -23.80 -5.24 2.75
N TYR A 1065 -23.35 -4.36 1.85
CA TYR A 1065 -23.19 -4.62 0.43
C TYR A 1065 -21.77 -5.17 0.18
N ARG A 1066 -21.64 -6.37 -0.37
CA ARG A 1066 -20.36 -6.94 -0.82
C ARG A 1066 -20.43 -7.31 -2.29
N TRP A 1067 -19.37 -7.00 -3.03
CA TRP A 1067 -19.21 -7.29 -4.46
C TRP A 1067 -17.97 -8.17 -4.67
N THR A 1068 -18.01 -9.05 -5.67
CA THR A 1068 -16.91 -9.96 -5.99
C THR A 1068 -16.79 -10.18 -7.50
N ARG A 1069 -15.61 -9.91 -8.07
CA ARG A 1069 -15.27 -10.32 -9.45
C ARG A 1069 -15.19 -11.84 -9.51
N THR A 1070 -16.00 -12.46 -10.37
CA THR A 1070 -15.97 -13.93 -10.57
C THR A 1070 -15.11 -14.32 -11.77
N ASN A 1071 -15.02 -13.47 -12.80
CA ASN A 1071 -14.06 -13.62 -13.88
C ASN A 1071 -13.73 -12.25 -14.51
N SER A 1072 -12.45 -11.86 -14.51
CA SER A 1072 -11.99 -10.57 -15.05
C SER A 1072 -12.05 -10.49 -16.57
N VAL A 1073 -11.79 -11.59 -17.28
CA VAL A 1073 -11.79 -11.63 -18.76
C VAL A 1073 -13.21 -11.65 -19.31
N ALA A 1074 -14.11 -12.40 -18.67
CA ALA A 1074 -15.52 -12.45 -19.05
C ALA A 1074 -16.34 -11.27 -18.48
N GLY A 1075 -15.75 -10.39 -17.67
CA GLY A 1075 -16.43 -9.25 -17.04
C GLY A 1075 -17.48 -9.64 -15.98
N THR A 1076 -17.56 -10.90 -15.54
CA THR A 1076 -18.63 -11.35 -14.63
C THR A 1076 -18.33 -11.01 -13.18
N SER A 1077 -19.37 -10.63 -12.42
CA SER A 1077 -19.28 -10.37 -10.99
C SER A 1077 -20.58 -10.78 -10.27
N GLU A 1078 -20.50 -10.90 -8.95
CA GLU A 1078 -21.63 -11.23 -8.08
C GLU A 1078 -21.69 -10.25 -6.89
N VAL A 1079 -22.89 -10.00 -6.39
CA VAL A 1079 -23.16 -9.09 -5.26
C VAL A 1079 -23.92 -9.84 -4.18
N SER A 1080 -23.41 -9.85 -2.96
CA SER A 1080 -24.13 -10.31 -1.78
C SER A 1080 -24.65 -9.11 -0.98
N VAL A 1081 -25.97 -9.02 -0.82
CA VAL A 1081 -26.60 -8.13 0.16
C VAL A 1081 -26.81 -8.93 1.44
N THR A 1082 -26.31 -8.43 2.57
CA THR A 1082 -26.32 -9.09 3.87
C THR A 1082 -26.88 -8.14 4.93
N TRP A 1083 -28.04 -8.46 5.50
CA TRP A 1083 -28.62 -7.75 6.63
C TRP A 1083 -28.40 -8.55 7.92
N GLU A 1084 -27.71 -7.94 8.87
CA GLU A 1084 -27.55 -8.43 10.24
C GLU A 1084 -28.81 -8.04 11.03
N VAL A 1085 -29.76 -8.98 11.21
CA VAL A 1085 -31.09 -8.66 11.74
C VAL A 1085 -30.98 -8.23 13.21
N PRO A 1086 -31.30 -6.97 13.56
CA PRO A 1086 -31.10 -6.47 14.91
C PRO A 1086 -32.15 -7.03 15.88
N ALA A 1087 -31.87 -6.94 17.17
CA ALA A 1087 -32.75 -7.49 18.22
C ALA A 1087 -34.11 -6.76 18.33
N ASP A 1088 -34.19 -5.52 17.86
CA ASP A 1088 -35.41 -4.69 17.80
C ASP A 1088 -36.19 -4.83 16.48
N ALA A 1089 -35.78 -5.75 15.59
CA ALA A 1089 -36.48 -5.98 14.33
C ALA A 1089 -37.95 -6.38 14.59
N VAL A 1090 -38.87 -5.64 13.98
CA VAL A 1090 -40.32 -5.85 14.09
C VAL A 1090 -40.74 -7.06 13.25
N ASP A 1091 -41.69 -7.87 13.72
CA ASP A 1091 -42.20 -9.00 12.93
C ASP A 1091 -42.85 -8.53 11.61
N GLY A 1092 -42.82 -9.38 10.59
CA GLY A 1092 -43.48 -9.11 9.31
C GLY A 1092 -42.73 -9.67 8.12
N GLN A 1093 -43.20 -9.30 6.92
CA GLN A 1093 -42.62 -9.71 5.64
C GLN A 1093 -41.59 -8.69 5.14
N TYR A 1094 -40.43 -9.20 4.74
CA TYR A 1094 -39.26 -8.44 4.29
C TYR A 1094 -38.73 -8.97 2.95
N ARG A 1095 -37.96 -8.16 2.23
CA ARG A 1095 -37.14 -8.59 1.09
C ARG A 1095 -35.88 -7.76 0.97
N LEU A 1096 -34.81 -8.34 0.42
CA LEU A 1096 -33.57 -7.65 0.10
C LEU A 1096 -33.62 -7.18 -1.36
N ARG A 1097 -33.24 -5.92 -1.60
CA ARG A 1097 -33.08 -5.35 -2.93
C ARG A 1097 -31.62 -4.98 -3.19
N TYR A 1098 -31.14 -5.27 -4.39
CA TYR A 1098 -29.89 -4.77 -4.96
C TYR A 1098 -30.22 -3.79 -6.09
N TYR A 1099 -29.57 -2.63 -6.11
CA TYR A 1099 -29.57 -1.69 -7.22
C TYR A 1099 -28.18 -1.66 -7.87
N GLY A 1100 -28.10 -1.96 -9.17
CA GLY A 1100 -26.83 -2.05 -9.89
C GLY A 1100 -26.84 -1.26 -11.20
N ASP A 1101 -25.65 -0.95 -11.69
CA ASP A 1101 -25.42 -0.28 -12.97
C ASP A 1101 -24.33 -1.07 -13.72
N SER A 1102 -24.63 -1.48 -14.95
CA SER A 1102 -23.77 -2.36 -15.77
C SER A 1102 -23.24 -1.62 -16.99
N LYS A 1103 -21.94 -1.78 -17.30
CA LYS A 1103 -21.32 -1.16 -18.47
C LYS A 1103 -21.31 -2.10 -19.67
N GLY A 1104 -22.14 -1.81 -20.67
CA GLY A 1104 -22.13 -2.47 -21.97
C GLY A 1104 -21.49 -1.62 -23.07
N ILE A 1105 -21.45 -2.17 -24.29
CA ILE A 1105 -21.00 -1.45 -25.50
C ILE A 1105 -21.82 -0.16 -25.72
N GLY A 1106 -23.12 -0.20 -25.43
CA GLY A 1106 -24.03 0.95 -25.47
C GLY A 1106 -24.02 1.83 -24.22
N GLY A 1107 -22.93 1.84 -23.45
CA GLY A 1107 -22.81 2.62 -22.20
C GLY A 1107 -23.36 1.94 -20.95
N VAL A 1108 -23.54 2.72 -19.88
CA VAL A 1108 -24.00 2.25 -18.57
C VAL A 1108 -25.52 2.13 -18.53
N LYS A 1109 -26.04 1.02 -17.97
CA LYS A 1109 -27.47 0.76 -17.80
C LYS A 1109 -27.78 0.29 -16.38
N ALA A 1110 -28.71 0.97 -15.72
CA ALA A 1110 -29.23 0.61 -14.41
C ALA A 1110 -30.14 -0.63 -14.46
N PHE A 1111 -30.12 -1.42 -13.38
CA PHE A 1111 -30.94 -2.61 -13.17
C PHE A 1111 -31.20 -2.81 -11.67
N GLN A 1112 -32.04 -3.78 -11.33
CA GLN A 1112 -32.36 -4.14 -9.95
C GLN A 1112 -32.50 -5.65 -9.77
N GLY A 1113 -32.09 -6.15 -8.59
CA GLY A 1113 -32.36 -7.51 -8.11
C GLY A 1113 -33.25 -7.47 -6.87
N LEU A 1114 -34.08 -8.51 -6.71
CA LEU A 1114 -34.96 -8.70 -5.55
C LEU A 1114 -34.86 -10.15 -5.06
N SER A 1115 -34.65 -10.36 -3.77
CA SER A 1115 -34.79 -11.68 -3.14
C SER A 1115 -36.25 -12.12 -3.11
N LYS A 1116 -36.49 -13.39 -2.73
CA LYS A 1116 -37.81 -13.78 -2.22
C LYS A 1116 -38.19 -12.98 -0.98
N VAL A 1117 -39.49 -12.99 -0.69
CA VAL A 1117 -40.04 -12.52 0.57
C VAL A 1117 -39.69 -13.51 1.68
N PHE A 1118 -39.25 -13.00 2.82
CA PHE A 1118 -38.99 -13.76 4.04
C PHE A 1118 -39.67 -13.12 5.24
N SER A 1119 -39.89 -13.88 6.29
CA SER A 1119 -40.41 -13.39 7.57
C SER A 1119 -39.29 -13.13 8.57
N ILE A 1120 -39.42 -12.07 9.37
CA ILE A 1120 -38.76 -11.99 10.67
C ILE A 1120 -39.71 -12.55 11.74
N ALA A 1121 -39.16 -13.36 12.65
CA ALA A 1121 -39.80 -13.97 13.81
C ALA A 1121 -38.76 -14.11 14.95
#